data_AF-A0A1Q7Q8Q8-F1
#
_entry.id   AF-A0A1Q7Q8Q8-F1
#
_cell.length_a   1.000
_cell.length_b   1.000
_cell.length_c   1.000
_cell.angle_alpha   90.00
_cell.angle_beta   90.00
_cell.angle_gamma   90.00
#
_symmetry.space_group_name_H-M   'P 1'
#
loop_
_entity.id
_entity.type
_entity.pdbx_description
1 polymer ?
#
loop_
_entity_poly.entity_id
_entity_poly.type
_entity_poly.pdbx_seq_one_letter_code
_entity_poly.pdbx_strand_id
1 'polypeptide(L)'
;MKRTTAVLLLLLACAPSRTVMVNGRQVPYEEGAGIELGVAKASFDAGKYDLAAQQFATFIQRYRDSDLLDEALFRHGQALAKTNKLQEAQVALQDFLERRPTSPFKNSAVVELAAIQAKLGQPAPPLPPVDPSQMSEQDKNQAAAALAESYARNGQWGEAMRWGARALETASGAEREPRLKQYERAVEAAPAPDIARLVSDLDRKSPAWPAAALKLARIQLHTGDRSHAEELARDVLSAGGAYDDGARTVQQAAQGSPLRPNLVGIVLPLTGDLKGFADQALNGIALTLDLQGRGKVQVEVVDSRGEPDVAAEAVEQLAQKGAIAVLGPLGIAEGLAAATRAQQLGVPMISLSRADGLTSLGEYIFRDMPTSNAQAKAVAEYAQKKLNAKSFGILQPDSAYGDEMTRYFWDAVDAGGSEVRAFEHYPLRTTTFKPFVQRMVGRSPEDLDERQQFSEQAEKIAKEISDPYRRRKALSQLRNQQAPIVDFDAVFIPDAARTVRLIAPAIAAEDVITTGCDTRELEVVKRTTKNEQLRTVQLLGTSLWDSPDLVDERSGVARYVQCSIFVDVFFANSERPATKKFVDEFSTTYRRPPGFLEAHAYDAAGLLKRILEERRPQSRDELRAALANAGKPFEGAAGDTVFGKDREAQKAFFWLWINRGSIVEFDPEGPPPVPPAAPVADATRGGRSR
;
A
#
# COMPACT_ATOMS: atom_id res chain seq x y z
N MET A 1 63.24 46.83 9.02
CA MET A 1 63.07 48.29 9.10
C MET A 1 61.62 48.63 9.42
N LYS A 2 61.42 49.39 10.51
CA LYS A 2 60.29 50.28 10.85
C LYS A 2 58.91 49.62 11.10
N ARG A 3 58.51 49.56 12.38
CA ARG A 3 57.62 50.52 13.11
C ARG A 3 56.14 50.17 12.83
N THR A 4 55.27 49.92 13.79
CA THR A 4 54.95 50.76 14.95
C THR A 4 54.22 49.95 16.03
N THR A 5 54.71 50.09 17.25
CA THR A 5 54.05 49.81 18.52
C THR A 5 52.81 50.71 18.67
N ALA A 6 51.63 50.11 18.86
CA ALA A 6 50.46 50.81 19.36
C ALA A 6 50.19 50.30 20.78
N VAL A 7 50.67 51.06 21.77
CA VAL A 7 50.33 50.88 23.18
C VAL A 7 48.90 51.39 23.36
N LEU A 8 47.95 50.46 23.43
CA LEU A 8 46.59 50.77 23.86
C LEU A 8 46.59 50.82 25.39
N LEU A 9 46.82 52.01 25.94
CA LEU A 9 46.63 52.30 27.36
C LEU A 9 45.13 52.16 27.69
N LEU A 10 44.75 51.03 28.28
CA LEU A 10 43.45 50.86 28.93
C LEU A 10 43.37 51.85 30.10
N LEU A 11 42.61 52.93 29.90
CA LEU A 11 41.97 53.66 30.99
C LEU A 11 40.88 52.75 31.56
N LEU A 12 41.26 51.82 32.45
CA LEU A 12 40.35 51.23 33.42
C LEU A 12 39.89 52.37 34.33
N ALA A 13 38.80 53.02 33.93
CA ALA A 13 37.99 53.78 34.85
C ALA A 13 37.58 52.82 35.98
N CYS A 14 38.21 52.95 37.15
CA CYS A 14 37.73 52.35 38.39
C CYS A 14 36.30 52.86 38.62
N ALA A 15 35.31 52.12 38.12
CA ALA A 15 33.96 52.22 38.67
C ALA A 15 34.10 51.97 40.17
N PRO A 16 33.53 52.83 41.04
CA PRO A 16 33.62 52.63 42.48
C PRO A 16 33.09 51.24 42.81
N SER A 17 33.89 50.44 43.52
CA SER A 17 33.47 49.11 43.97
C SER A 17 32.13 49.25 44.68
N ARG A 18 31.08 48.62 44.15
CA ARG A 18 29.75 48.62 44.77
C ARG A 18 29.93 48.20 46.24
N THR A 19 29.38 48.96 47.18
CA THR A 19 29.48 48.67 48.62
C THR A 19 28.09 48.45 49.21
N VAL A 20 28.04 47.69 50.31
CA VAL A 20 26.80 47.35 51.02
C VAL A 20 27.03 47.46 52.53
N MET A 21 25.96 47.76 53.28
CA MET A 21 26.01 47.82 54.75
C MET A 21 25.70 46.45 55.35
N VAL A 22 26.68 45.81 55.99
CA VAL A 22 26.50 44.54 56.70
C VAL A 22 26.84 44.76 58.17
N ASN A 23 25.90 44.45 59.08
CA ASN A 23 26.06 44.66 60.53
C ASN A 23 26.54 46.08 60.92
N GLY A 24 26.04 47.11 60.23
CA GLY A 24 26.41 48.50 60.49
C GLY A 24 27.77 48.95 59.93
N ARG A 25 28.48 48.10 59.17
CA ARG A 25 29.75 48.44 58.50
C ARG A 25 29.59 48.44 56.99
N GLN A 26 30.18 49.43 56.32
CA GLN A 26 30.23 49.50 54.86
C GLN A 26 31.36 48.59 54.35
N VAL A 27 31.01 47.58 53.57
CA VAL A 27 31.95 46.59 53.00
C VAL A 27 31.77 46.48 51.48
N PRO A 28 32.78 46.01 50.73
CA PRO A 28 32.64 45.66 49.31
C PRO A 28 31.48 44.69 49.07
N TYR A 29 30.81 44.80 47.92
CA TYR A 29 29.60 44.04 47.58
C TYR A 29 29.81 42.51 47.70
N GLU A 30 30.87 41.97 47.10
CA GLU A 30 31.18 40.53 47.16
C GLU A 30 31.62 40.08 48.57
N GLU A 31 32.31 40.93 49.32
CA GLU A 31 32.67 40.62 50.71
C GLU A 31 31.41 40.53 51.58
N GLY A 32 30.48 41.49 51.40
CA GLY A 32 29.18 41.47 52.05
C GLY A 32 28.36 40.24 51.66
N ALA A 33 28.38 39.85 50.39
CA ALA A 33 27.74 38.63 49.92
C ALA A 33 28.32 37.39 50.62
N GLY A 34 29.64 37.26 50.67
CA GLY A 34 30.30 36.14 51.36
C GLY A 34 29.90 36.01 52.83
N ILE A 35 29.81 37.13 53.56
CA ILE A 35 29.39 37.15 54.96
C ILE A 35 27.95 36.68 55.12
N GLU A 36 27.00 37.26 54.37
CA GLU A 36 25.57 36.94 54.52
C GLU A 36 25.24 35.52 54.03
N LEU A 37 25.91 35.05 52.96
CA LEU A 37 25.79 33.66 52.54
C LEU A 37 26.34 32.70 53.61
N GLY A 38 27.47 33.05 54.23
CA GLY A 38 28.05 32.27 55.33
C GLY A 38 27.10 32.12 56.51
N VAL A 39 26.37 33.19 56.87
CA VAL A 39 25.32 33.14 57.92
C VAL A 39 24.18 32.21 57.51
N ALA A 40 23.70 32.31 56.27
CA ALA A 40 22.63 31.44 55.77
C ALA A 40 23.05 29.95 55.78
N LYS A 41 24.27 29.65 55.36
CA LYS A 41 24.86 28.30 55.39
C LYS A 41 25.00 27.78 56.82
N ALA A 42 25.49 28.59 57.75
CA ALA A 42 25.59 28.20 59.16
C ALA A 42 24.22 27.85 59.77
N SER A 43 23.15 28.59 59.42
CA SER A 43 21.79 28.25 59.83
C SER A 43 21.31 26.93 59.23
N PHE A 44 21.63 26.68 57.96
CA PHE A 44 21.31 25.44 57.26
C PHE A 44 22.00 24.23 57.91
N ASP A 45 23.31 24.34 58.15
CA ASP A 45 24.13 23.30 58.76
C ASP A 45 23.70 23.02 60.22
N ALA A 46 23.21 24.05 60.92
CA ALA A 46 22.62 23.91 62.26
C ALA A 46 21.19 23.33 62.27
N GLY A 47 20.66 22.91 61.11
CA GLY A 47 19.31 22.33 60.99
C GLY A 47 18.17 23.34 61.12
N LYS A 48 18.46 24.65 61.14
CA LYS A 48 17.47 25.73 61.24
C LYS A 48 16.93 26.09 59.86
N TYR A 49 16.28 25.13 59.20
CA TYR A 49 15.96 25.23 57.78
C TYR A 49 14.99 26.36 57.40
N ASP A 50 14.00 26.68 58.25
CA ASP A 50 13.10 27.82 58.00
C ASP A 50 13.84 29.16 58.03
N LEU A 51 14.75 29.32 59.00
CA LEU A 51 15.60 30.51 59.10
C LEU A 51 16.57 30.58 57.91
N ALA A 52 17.21 29.46 57.56
CA ALA A 52 18.10 29.38 56.41
C ALA A 52 17.37 29.74 55.11
N ALA A 53 16.15 29.23 54.89
CA ALA A 53 15.35 29.55 53.71
C ALA A 53 15.07 31.06 53.60
N GLN A 54 14.72 31.72 54.71
CA GLN A 54 14.51 33.18 54.76
C GLN A 54 15.81 33.95 54.49
N GLN A 55 16.93 33.50 55.06
CA GLN A 55 18.24 34.13 54.86
C GLN A 55 18.72 33.99 53.41
N PHE A 56 18.58 32.82 52.79
CA PHE A 56 18.89 32.64 51.36
C PHE A 56 17.95 33.48 50.48
N ALA A 57 16.65 33.56 50.77
CA ALA A 57 15.73 34.41 50.02
C ALA A 57 16.12 35.90 50.09
N THR A 58 16.52 36.37 51.28
CA THR A 58 17.03 37.74 51.49
C THR A 58 18.30 37.97 50.70
N PHE A 59 19.23 37.01 50.73
CA PHE A 59 20.46 37.04 49.94
C PHE A 59 20.17 37.18 48.45
N ILE A 60 19.31 36.32 47.89
CA ILE A 60 18.95 36.29 46.46
C ILE A 60 18.39 37.65 46.01
N GLN A 61 17.56 38.29 46.83
CA GLN A 61 16.99 39.59 46.50
C GLN A 61 18.04 40.71 46.48
N ARG A 62 19.01 40.64 47.38
CA ARG A 62 20.02 41.68 47.63
C ARG A 62 21.27 41.55 46.76
N TYR A 63 21.69 40.33 46.47
CA TYR A 63 22.95 40.00 45.81
C TYR A 63 22.75 39.40 44.41
N ARG A 64 21.93 40.06 43.57
CA ARG A 64 21.53 39.58 42.24
C ARG A 64 22.66 39.43 41.21
N ASP A 65 23.78 40.12 41.44
CA ASP A 65 24.91 40.15 40.50
C ASP A 65 26.15 39.45 41.08
N SER A 66 26.03 38.78 42.23
CA SER A 66 27.16 38.12 42.88
C SER A 66 27.48 36.76 42.26
N ASP A 67 28.76 36.41 42.23
CA ASP A 67 29.26 35.08 41.82
C ASP A 67 28.74 33.96 42.73
N LEU A 68 28.29 34.31 43.93
CA LEU A 68 27.75 33.39 44.94
C LEU A 68 26.25 33.13 44.80
N LEU A 69 25.58 33.80 43.85
CA LEU A 69 24.13 33.72 43.67
C LEU A 69 23.66 32.30 43.32
N ASP A 70 24.41 31.58 42.50
CA ASP A 70 24.06 30.22 42.09
C ASP A 70 24.02 29.26 43.28
N GLU A 71 25.00 29.34 44.20
CA GLU A 71 24.98 28.54 45.43
C GLU A 71 23.77 28.93 46.29
N ALA A 72 23.49 30.22 46.45
CA ALA A 72 22.38 30.70 47.25
C ALA A 72 21.01 30.23 46.71
N LEU A 73 20.79 30.30 45.40
CA LEU A 73 19.58 29.83 44.73
C LEU A 73 19.38 28.32 44.93
N PHE A 74 20.42 27.53 44.69
CA PHE A 74 20.38 26.08 44.91
C PHE A 74 20.10 25.74 46.39
N ARG A 75 20.84 26.35 47.33
CA ARG A 75 20.69 26.13 48.77
C ARG A 75 19.33 26.58 49.30
N HIS A 76 18.74 27.63 48.71
CA HIS A 76 17.38 28.05 49.03
C HIS A 76 16.36 26.94 48.74
N GLY A 77 16.44 26.33 47.55
CA GLY A 77 15.61 25.18 47.19
C GLY A 77 15.79 24.00 48.16
N GLN A 78 17.04 23.68 48.54
CA GLN A 78 17.31 22.64 49.53
C GLN A 78 16.71 22.97 50.90
N ALA A 79 16.81 24.23 51.35
CA ALA A 79 16.26 24.65 52.64
C ALA A 79 14.74 24.52 52.68
N LEU A 80 14.05 24.91 51.60
CA LEU A 80 12.61 24.72 51.44
C LEU A 80 12.22 23.23 51.44
N ALA A 81 13.00 22.37 50.78
CA ALA A 81 12.73 20.94 50.78
C ALA A 81 12.85 20.33 52.20
N LYS A 82 13.85 20.78 52.97
CA LYS A 82 14.07 20.34 54.36
C LYS A 82 13.01 20.82 55.35
N THR A 83 12.29 21.90 55.04
CA THR A 83 11.12 22.37 55.82
C THR A 83 9.80 21.72 55.38
N ASN A 84 9.86 20.69 54.52
CA ASN A 84 8.71 20.00 53.94
C ASN A 84 7.82 20.90 53.06
N LYS A 85 8.33 22.05 52.59
CA LYS A 85 7.66 22.94 51.63
C LYS A 85 7.96 22.47 50.20
N LEU A 86 7.54 21.25 49.88
CA LEU A 86 7.96 20.53 48.67
C LEU A 86 7.57 21.26 47.37
N GLN A 87 6.38 21.87 47.31
CA GLN A 87 5.94 22.63 46.13
C GLN A 87 6.77 23.90 45.92
N GLU A 88 7.08 24.64 46.99
CA GLU A 88 7.93 25.84 46.92
C GLU A 88 9.35 25.47 46.50
N ALA A 89 9.89 24.38 47.06
CA ALA A 89 11.21 23.86 46.70
C ALA A 89 11.27 23.42 45.23
N GLN A 90 10.22 22.76 44.73
CA GLN A 90 10.10 22.37 43.33
C GLN A 90 10.17 23.59 42.41
N VAL A 91 9.37 24.62 42.69
CA VAL A 91 9.35 25.87 41.89
C VAL A 91 10.72 26.56 41.93
N ALA A 92 11.34 26.67 43.10
CA ALA A 92 12.64 27.33 43.25
C ALA A 92 13.76 26.61 42.48
N LEU A 93 13.81 25.28 42.54
CA LEU A 93 14.84 24.49 41.83
C LEU A 93 14.60 24.45 40.32
N GLN A 94 13.34 24.48 39.88
CA GLN A 94 13.00 24.59 38.45
C GLN A 94 13.45 25.93 37.88
N ASP A 95 13.09 27.04 38.54
CA ASP A 95 13.52 28.38 38.12
C ASP A 95 15.06 28.50 38.10
N PHE A 96 15.74 27.89 39.08
CA PHE A 96 17.19 27.80 39.08
C PHE A 96 17.73 27.05 37.84
N LEU A 97 17.22 25.85 37.54
CA LEU A 97 17.68 25.05 36.40
C LEU A 97 17.41 25.72 35.04
N GLU A 98 16.29 26.43 34.92
CA GLU A 98 15.94 27.18 33.71
C GLU A 98 16.84 28.40 33.49
N ARG A 99 17.11 29.16 34.55
CA ARG A 99 17.90 30.41 34.46
C ARG A 99 19.40 30.19 34.51
N ARG A 100 19.86 29.10 35.13
CA ARG A 100 21.28 28.81 35.40
C ARG A 100 21.70 27.41 34.89
N PRO A 101 21.50 27.08 33.60
CA PRO A 101 21.71 25.73 33.06
C PRO A 101 23.18 25.28 33.06
N THR A 102 24.14 26.21 33.17
CA THR A 102 25.59 25.92 33.20
C THR A 102 26.19 25.98 34.61
N SER A 103 25.35 26.13 35.64
CA SER A 103 25.81 26.24 37.02
C SER A 103 26.53 24.95 37.48
N PRO A 104 27.60 25.03 38.29
CA PRO A 104 28.21 23.85 38.90
C PRO A 104 27.25 23.07 39.80
N PHE A 105 26.16 23.69 40.26
CA PHE A 105 25.14 23.04 41.08
C PHE A 105 24.03 22.38 40.26
N LYS A 106 24.09 22.41 38.91
CA LYS A 106 23.04 21.86 38.04
C LYS A 106 22.72 20.40 38.38
N ASN A 107 23.70 19.50 38.36
CA ASN A 107 23.45 18.07 38.63
C ASN A 107 22.83 17.85 40.01
N SER A 108 23.37 18.51 41.04
CA SER A 108 22.84 18.44 42.41
C SER A 108 21.41 18.96 42.51
N ALA A 109 21.08 20.03 41.79
CA ALA A 109 19.73 20.57 41.72
C ALA A 109 18.75 19.63 41.01
N VAL A 110 19.17 18.96 39.93
CA VAL A 110 18.34 17.95 39.26
C VAL A 110 18.06 16.76 40.18
N VAL A 111 19.08 16.28 40.92
CA VAL A 111 18.93 15.18 41.87
C VAL A 111 17.97 15.55 43.01
N GLU A 112 18.13 16.74 43.58
CA GLU A 112 17.24 17.23 44.64
C GLU A 112 15.80 17.37 44.13
N LEU A 113 15.63 17.94 42.93
CA LEU A 113 14.33 18.10 42.28
C LEU A 113 13.67 16.75 41.99
N ALA A 114 14.43 15.76 41.52
CA ALA A 114 13.92 14.41 41.30
C ALA A 114 13.41 13.75 42.60
N ALA A 115 14.16 13.91 43.70
CA ALA A 115 13.75 13.42 45.01
C ALA A 115 12.49 14.12 45.55
N ILE A 116 12.33 15.42 45.29
CA ILE A 116 11.13 16.19 45.62
C ILE A 116 9.93 15.69 44.80
N GLN A 117 10.11 15.52 43.48
CA GLN A 117 9.07 15.04 42.57
C GLN A 117 8.60 13.62 42.94
N ALA A 118 9.52 12.73 43.33
CA ALA A 118 9.20 11.40 43.83
C ALA A 118 8.31 11.45 45.08
N LYS A 119 8.56 12.37 46.01
CA LYS A 119 7.73 12.56 47.22
C LYS A 119 6.35 13.14 46.92
N LEU A 120 6.25 14.01 45.91
CA LEU A 120 4.99 14.66 45.54
C LEU A 120 4.03 13.72 44.79
N GLY A 121 4.55 12.71 44.07
CA GLY A 121 3.77 11.64 43.44
C GLY A 121 2.87 12.06 42.27
N GLN A 122 2.83 13.36 41.92
CA GLN A 122 2.06 13.94 40.81
C GLN A 122 2.90 13.95 39.52
N PRO A 123 2.27 14.12 38.33
CA PRO A 123 3.00 14.42 37.09
C PRO A 123 3.93 15.61 37.31
N ALA A 124 5.19 15.46 36.94
CA ALA A 124 6.22 16.44 37.22
C ALA A 124 6.67 17.13 35.92
N PRO A 125 7.25 18.34 36.01
CA PRO A 125 7.93 18.92 34.86
C PRO A 125 9.20 18.15 34.50
N PRO A 126 9.56 18.11 33.21
CA PRO A 126 10.72 17.36 32.71
C PRO A 126 12.02 17.81 33.38
N LEU A 127 12.94 16.87 33.55
CA LEU A 127 14.26 17.14 34.11
C LEU A 127 15.30 17.26 32.98
N PRO A 128 16.27 18.18 33.08
CA PRO A 128 17.41 18.17 32.18
C PRO A 128 18.27 16.92 32.42
N PRO A 129 19.05 16.45 31.43
CA PRO A 129 19.94 15.30 31.60
C PRO A 129 21.05 15.61 32.61
N VAL A 130 21.35 14.62 33.44
CA VAL A 130 22.45 14.62 34.41
C VAL A 130 23.69 14.00 33.77
N ASP A 131 24.84 14.68 33.86
CA ASP A 131 26.12 14.12 33.43
C ASP A 131 26.76 13.31 34.57
N PRO A 132 26.80 11.97 34.51
CA PRO A 132 27.34 11.16 35.60
C PRO A 132 28.84 11.37 35.81
N SER A 133 29.59 11.85 34.81
CA SER A 133 31.05 12.06 34.95
C SER A 133 31.41 13.11 36.00
N GLN A 134 30.46 13.99 36.34
CA GLN A 134 30.60 15.05 37.34
C GLN A 134 30.09 14.65 38.73
N MET A 135 29.73 13.38 38.94
CA MET A 135 29.20 12.87 40.21
C MET A 135 30.13 11.81 40.82
N SER A 136 30.19 11.75 42.14
CA SER A 136 30.85 10.63 42.82
C SER A 136 30.04 9.34 42.66
N GLU A 137 30.68 8.18 42.80
CA GLU A 137 29.96 6.88 42.74
C GLU A 137 28.89 6.75 43.83
N GLN A 138 29.14 7.32 45.01
CA GLN A 138 28.16 7.36 46.08
C GLN A 138 26.93 8.18 45.67
N ASP A 139 27.14 9.37 45.09
CA ASP A 139 26.04 10.26 44.68
C ASP A 139 25.22 9.64 43.55
N LYS A 140 25.88 9.00 42.58
CA LYS A 140 25.19 8.26 41.50
C LYS A 140 24.25 7.21 42.07
N ASN A 141 24.74 6.42 43.03
CA ASN A 141 23.99 5.32 43.63
C ASN A 141 22.81 5.83 44.47
N GLN A 142 22.99 6.93 45.21
CA GLN A 142 21.92 7.56 45.98
C GLN A 142 20.86 8.22 45.10
N ALA A 143 21.25 8.80 43.97
CA ALA A 143 20.35 9.51 43.06
C ALA A 143 19.54 8.58 42.13
N ALA A 144 20.07 7.41 41.81
CA ALA A 144 19.60 6.58 40.69
C ALA A 144 18.10 6.28 40.73
N ALA A 145 17.55 5.87 41.88
CA ALA A 145 16.14 5.51 41.99
C ALA A 145 15.21 6.71 41.78
N ALA A 146 15.53 7.86 42.38
CA ALA A 146 14.74 9.08 42.25
C ALA A 146 14.79 9.65 40.82
N LEU A 147 15.96 9.64 40.19
CA LEU A 147 16.12 10.05 38.80
C LEU A 147 15.34 9.12 37.86
N ALA A 148 15.47 7.81 38.02
CA ALA A 148 14.73 6.83 37.21
C ALA A 148 13.21 7.03 37.30
N GLU A 149 12.70 7.28 38.51
CA GLU A 149 11.27 7.53 38.72
C GLU A 149 10.80 8.83 38.10
N SER A 150 11.52 9.92 38.32
CA SER A 150 11.14 11.22 37.78
C SER A 150 11.17 11.23 36.24
N TYR A 151 12.26 10.75 35.63
CA TYR A 151 12.34 10.67 34.17
C TYR A 151 11.21 9.82 33.57
N ALA A 152 10.85 8.69 34.21
CA ALA A 152 9.73 7.86 33.78
C ALA A 152 8.39 8.60 33.83
N ARG A 153 8.12 9.34 34.91
CA ARG A 153 6.89 10.14 35.08
C ARG A 153 6.76 11.24 34.02
N ASN A 154 7.88 11.68 33.46
CA ASN A 154 7.94 12.76 32.46
C ASN A 154 8.04 12.23 31.01
N GLY A 155 7.95 10.91 30.82
CA GLY A 155 8.07 10.29 29.49
C GLY A 155 9.49 10.30 28.91
N GLN A 156 10.51 10.62 29.71
CA GLN A 156 11.92 10.66 29.32
C GLN A 156 12.54 9.25 29.44
N TRP A 157 11.98 8.29 28.71
CA TRP A 157 12.22 6.85 28.90
C TRP A 157 13.69 6.44 28.73
N GLY A 158 14.45 7.07 27.83
CA GLY A 158 15.87 6.77 27.64
C GLY A 158 16.76 7.13 28.85
N GLU A 159 16.43 8.20 29.58
CA GLU A 159 17.10 8.54 30.84
C GLU A 159 16.58 7.69 32.00
N ALA A 160 15.26 7.46 32.04
CA ALA A 160 14.63 6.62 33.06
C ALA A 160 15.21 5.20 33.08
N MET A 161 15.41 4.63 31.89
CA MET A 161 15.99 3.31 31.70
C MET A 161 17.45 3.26 32.16
N ARG A 162 18.28 4.26 31.79
CA ARG A 162 19.70 4.33 32.19
C ARG A 162 19.88 4.42 33.71
N TRP A 163 19.18 5.35 34.36
CA TRP A 163 19.22 5.46 35.82
C TRP A 163 18.54 4.28 36.52
N GLY A 164 17.51 3.68 35.90
CA GLY A 164 16.85 2.47 36.37
C GLY A 164 17.79 1.27 36.42
N ALA A 165 18.63 1.08 35.38
CA ALA A 165 19.64 0.04 35.37
C ALA A 165 20.63 0.20 36.54
N ARG A 166 21.11 1.43 36.78
CA ARG A 166 22.00 1.74 37.91
C ARG A 166 21.33 1.52 39.27
N ALA A 167 20.06 1.91 39.39
CA ALA A 167 19.28 1.69 40.61
C ALA A 167 19.10 0.18 40.88
N LEU A 168 18.98 -0.65 39.84
CA LEU A 168 18.87 -2.10 39.96
C LEU A 168 20.19 -2.76 40.37
N GLU A 169 21.34 -2.28 39.86
CA GLU A 169 22.67 -2.79 40.22
C GLU A 169 22.97 -2.67 41.72
N THR A 170 22.49 -1.59 42.34
CA THR A 170 22.69 -1.32 43.77
C THR A 170 21.58 -1.87 44.66
N ALA A 171 20.53 -2.46 44.08
CA ALA A 171 19.38 -2.96 44.81
C ALA A 171 19.69 -4.26 45.56
N SER A 172 19.30 -4.33 46.83
CA SER A 172 19.45 -5.53 47.66
C SER A 172 18.17 -5.89 48.39
N GLY A 173 18.03 -7.17 48.76
CA GLY A 173 16.89 -7.68 49.52
C GLY A 173 15.53 -7.34 48.91
N ALA A 174 14.64 -6.76 49.71
CA ALA A 174 13.27 -6.45 49.34
C ALA A 174 13.12 -5.36 48.25
N GLU A 175 14.16 -4.56 47.99
CA GLU A 175 14.09 -3.45 47.02
C GLU A 175 14.26 -3.91 45.57
N ARG A 176 14.81 -5.11 45.34
CA ARG A 176 15.24 -5.57 44.02
C ARG A 176 14.08 -5.75 43.05
N GLU A 177 13.02 -6.42 43.50
CA GLU A 177 11.85 -6.73 42.68
C GLU A 177 11.07 -5.47 42.25
N PRO A 178 10.76 -4.50 43.13
CA PRO A 178 10.17 -3.22 42.72
C PRO A 178 11.02 -2.44 41.70
N ARG A 179 12.34 -2.38 41.90
CA ARG A 179 13.25 -1.67 40.98
C ARG A 179 13.35 -2.36 39.63
N LEU A 180 13.33 -3.69 39.60
CA LEU A 180 13.31 -4.45 38.35
C LEU A 180 12.06 -4.12 37.53
N LYS A 181 10.87 -4.15 38.15
CA LYS A 181 9.62 -3.81 37.47
C LYS A 181 9.59 -2.38 36.93
N GLN A 182 10.17 -1.44 37.68
CA GLN A 182 10.28 -0.05 37.23
C GLN A 182 11.22 0.05 36.02
N TYR A 183 12.36 -0.64 36.06
CA TYR A 183 13.33 -0.69 34.98
C TYR A 183 12.75 -1.32 33.72
N GLU A 184 12.08 -2.48 33.83
CA GLU A 184 11.43 -3.17 32.71
C GLU A 184 10.41 -2.27 31.99
N ARG A 185 9.61 -1.50 32.73
CA ARG A 185 8.68 -0.53 32.14
C ARG A 185 9.41 0.55 31.33
N ALA A 186 10.53 1.05 31.84
CA ALA A 186 11.34 2.04 31.12
C ALA A 186 11.98 1.45 29.86
N VAL A 187 12.49 0.21 29.93
CA VAL A 187 13.03 -0.54 28.77
C VAL A 187 11.96 -0.72 27.68
N GLU A 188 10.74 -1.12 28.07
CA GLU A 188 9.68 -1.36 27.09
C GLU A 188 9.23 -0.08 26.35
N ALA A 189 9.29 1.07 27.02
CA ALA A 189 8.88 2.37 26.49
C ALA A 189 10.02 3.19 25.84
N ALA A 190 11.28 2.79 26.01
CA ALA A 190 12.42 3.55 25.51
C ALA A 190 12.61 3.46 23.98
N PRO A 191 13.13 4.52 23.33
CA PRO A 191 13.48 4.49 21.91
C PRO A 191 14.55 3.44 21.59
N ALA A 192 14.44 2.81 20.41
CA ALA A 192 15.37 1.76 19.97
C ALA A 192 16.87 2.17 19.99
N PRO A 193 17.27 3.39 19.58
CA PRO A 193 18.67 3.81 19.67
C PRO A 193 19.21 3.86 21.11
N ASP A 194 18.36 4.24 22.08
CA ASP A 194 18.75 4.29 23.49
C ASP A 194 18.90 2.88 24.07
N ILE A 195 18.02 1.94 23.68
CA ILE A 195 18.13 0.52 24.04
C ILE A 195 19.45 -0.07 23.53
N ALA A 196 19.79 0.17 22.26
CA ALA A 196 21.03 -0.33 21.68
C ALA A 196 22.27 0.21 22.40
N ARG A 197 22.29 1.51 22.73
CA ARG A 197 23.37 2.12 23.51
C ARG A 197 23.47 1.50 24.91
N LEU A 198 22.35 1.34 25.61
CA LEU A 198 22.36 0.74 26.95
C LEU A 198 22.90 -0.70 26.95
N VAL A 199 22.46 -1.54 25.99
CA VAL A 199 22.95 -2.93 25.90
C VAL A 199 24.45 -2.98 25.67
N SER A 200 25.00 -2.03 24.89
CA SER A 200 26.44 -1.90 24.65
C SER A 200 27.22 -1.42 25.88
N ASP A 201 26.62 -0.56 26.71
CA ASP A 201 27.29 0.06 27.86
C ASP A 201 27.24 -0.84 29.13
N LEU A 202 26.24 -1.72 29.25
CA LEU A 202 26.07 -2.59 30.41
C LEU A 202 27.04 -3.78 30.42
N ASP A 203 27.59 -4.09 31.60
CA ASP A 203 28.27 -5.37 31.83
C ASP A 203 27.25 -6.52 31.69
N ARG A 204 27.62 -7.61 31.00
CA ARG A 204 26.75 -8.77 30.78
C ARG A 204 26.29 -9.45 32.08
N LYS A 205 27.02 -9.27 33.19
CA LYS A 205 26.66 -9.75 34.53
C LYS A 205 25.72 -8.80 35.27
N SER A 206 25.47 -7.60 34.74
CA SER A 206 24.53 -6.66 35.33
C SER A 206 23.13 -7.26 35.36
N PRO A 207 22.39 -7.16 36.47
CA PRO A 207 21.01 -7.63 36.53
C PRO A 207 20.06 -6.87 35.60
N ALA A 208 20.48 -5.73 35.08
CA ALA A 208 19.74 -4.97 34.07
C ALA A 208 19.90 -5.53 32.65
N TRP A 209 21.03 -6.20 32.36
CA TRP A 209 21.41 -6.59 31.01
C TRP A 209 20.37 -7.51 30.31
N PRO A 210 19.84 -8.58 30.94
CA PRO A 210 18.94 -9.52 30.26
C PRO A 210 17.66 -8.88 29.71
N ALA A 211 17.06 -7.94 30.43
CA ALA A 211 15.83 -7.28 30.01
C ALA A 211 16.06 -6.38 28.78
N ALA A 212 17.12 -5.56 28.81
CA ALA A 212 17.47 -4.68 27.69
C ALA A 212 17.93 -5.46 26.46
N ALA A 213 18.74 -6.52 26.66
CA ALA A 213 19.19 -7.38 25.57
C ALA A 213 18.01 -8.10 24.89
N LEU A 214 17.04 -8.62 25.66
CA LEU A 214 15.84 -9.23 25.11
C LEU A 214 14.99 -8.21 24.32
N LYS A 215 14.83 -6.99 24.83
CA LYS A 215 14.12 -5.93 24.10
C LYS A 215 14.82 -5.60 22.77
N LEU A 216 16.15 -5.48 22.78
CA LEU A 216 16.92 -5.26 21.56
C LEU A 216 16.80 -6.41 20.57
N ALA A 217 16.83 -7.66 21.05
CA ALA A 217 16.66 -8.84 20.22
C ALA A 217 15.28 -8.86 19.52
N ARG A 218 14.22 -8.47 20.23
CA ARG A 218 12.87 -8.32 19.66
C ARG A 218 12.82 -7.21 18.59
N ILE A 219 13.49 -6.08 18.84
CA ILE A 219 13.59 -4.98 17.87
C ILE A 219 14.30 -5.45 16.60
N GLN A 220 15.46 -6.09 16.74
CA GLN A 220 16.25 -6.61 15.62
C GLN A 220 15.48 -7.63 14.79
N LEU A 221 14.76 -8.55 15.45
CA LEU A 221 13.90 -9.51 14.79
C LEU A 221 12.81 -8.82 13.97
N HIS A 222 12.16 -7.80 14.52
CA HIS A 222 11.13 -7.02 13.83
C HIS A 222 11.68 -6.24 12.64
N THR A 223 12.91 -5.72 12.73
CA THR A 223 13.58 -5.03 11.62
C THR A 223 14.25 -5.98 10.62
N GLY A 224 14.13 -7.30 10.81
CA GLY A 224 14.65 -8.33 9.89
C GLY A 224 16.09 -8.75 10.13
N ASP A 225 16.78 -8.22 11.14
CA ASP A 225 18.14 -8.60 11.51
C ASP A 225 18.14 -9.85 12.39
N ARG A 226 17.84 -10.98 11.77
CA ARG A 226 17.68 -12.28 12.45
C ARG A 226 18.97 -12.75 13.10
N SER A 227 20.12 -12.50 12.48
CA SER A 227 21.42 -12.96 12.99
C SER A 227 21.74 -12.36 14.36
N HIS A 228 21.64 -11.04 14.49
CA HIS A 228 21.89 -10.38 15.77
C HIS A 228 20.78 -10.66 16.79
N ALA A 229 19.52 -10.78 16.34
CA ALA A 229 18.41 -11.18 17.22
C ALA A 229 18.64 -12.57 17.83
N GLU A 230 19.12 -13.53 17.04
CA GLU A 230 19.45 -14.87 17.52
C GLU A 230 20.64 -14.85 18.49
N GLU A 231 21.69 -14.08 18.19
CA GLU A 231 22.86 -13.93 19.04
C GLU A 231 22.50 -13.35 20.41
N LEU A 232 21.76 -12.24 20.45
CA LEU A 232 21.30 -11.64 21.70
C LEU A 232 20.38 -12.59 22.48
N ALA A 233 19.46 -13.28 21.80
CA ALA A 233 18.60 -14.26 22.46
C ALA A 233 19.42 -15.41 23.08
N ARG A 234 20.45 -15.89 22.39
CA ARG A 234 21.37 -16.91 22.91
C ARG A 234 22.16 -16.41 24.11
N ASP A 235 22.62 -15.16 24.08
CA ASP A 235 23.33 -14.55 25.20
C ASP A 235 22.41 -14.39 26.42
N VAL A 236 21.14 -13.99 26.24
CA VAL A 236 20.13 -13.94 27.32
C VAL A 236 19.88 -15.33 27.91
N LEU A 237 19.72 -16.36 27.08
CA LEU A 237 19.56 -17.75 27.54
C LEU A 237 20.78 -18.26 28.32
N SER A 238 21.98 -17.81 27.95
CA SER A 238 23.22 -18.17 28.62
C SER A 238 23.35 -17.51 29.99
N ALA A 239 22.78 -16.31 30.17
CA ALA A 239 22.68 -15.66 31.47
C ALA A 239 21.69 -16.38 32.40
N GLY A 240 20.61 -16.94 31.83
CA GLY A 240 19.58 -17.70 32.52
C GLY A 240 18.62 -16.84 33.37
N GLY A 241 17.40 -17.33 33.60
CA GLY A 241 16.46 -16.75 34.56
C GLY A 241 15.12 -16.34 33.97
N ALA A 242 14.55 -15.23 34.47
CA ALA A 242 13.17 -14.82 34.19
C ALA A 242 12.87 -14.49 32.71
N TYR A 243 13.90 -14.33 31.87
CA TYR A 243 13.78 -13.92 30.47
C TYR A 243 13.95 -15.07 29.47
N ASP A 244 14.19 -16.30 29.95
CA ASP A 244 14.51 -17.44 29.09
C ASP A 244 13.40 -17.77 28.09
N ASP A 245 12.13 -17.69 28.49
CA ASP A 245 11.02 -18.00 27.59
C ASP A 245 10.87 -16.95 26.48
N GLY A 246 11.09 -15.68 26.81
CA GLY A 246 11.12 -14.60 25.83
C GLY A 246 12.28 -14.77 24.85
N ALA A 247 13.46 -15.13 25.35
CA ALA A 247 14.64 -15.37 24.52
C ALA A 247 14.49 -16.61 23.63
N ARG A 248 13.93 -17.72 24.13
CA ARG A 248 13.59 -18.91 23.31
C ARG A 248 12.66 -18.55 22.16
N THR A 249 11.65 -17.71 22.42
CA THR A 249 10.70 -17.26 21.39
C THR A 249 11.42 -16.45 20.30
N VAL A 250 12.29 -15.51 20.68
CA VAL A 250 13.08 -14.73 19.71
C VAL A 250 14.03 -15.64 18.93
N GLN A 251 14.73 -16.56 19.61
CA GLN A 251 15.65 -17.49 18.97
C GLN A 251 14.95 -18.37 17.92
N GLN A 252 13.78 -18.95 18.24
CA GLN A 252 13.00 -19.74 17.30
C GLN A 252 12.55 -18.92 16.09
N ALA A 253 12.07 -17.70 16.31
CA ALA A 253 11.64 -16.82 15.24
C ALA A 253 12.82 -16.33 14.36
N ALA A 254 14.00 -16.13 14.96
CA ALA A 254 15.21 -15.71 14.26
C ALA A 254 15.82 -16.84 13.42
N GLN A 255 15.83 -18.07 13.95
CA GLN A 255 16.26 -19.27 13.20
C GLN A 255 15.32 -19.57 12.02
N GLY A 256 14.07 -19.12 12.11
CA GLY A 256 13.04 -19.40 11.13
C GLY A 256 12.60 -20.87 11.19
N SER A 257 11.44 -21.15 10.60
CA SER A 257 11.00 -22.54 10.49
C SER A 257 11.80 -23.25 9.39
N PRO A 258 12.19 -24.52 9.60
CA PRO A 258 12.86 -25.30 8.57
C PRO A 258 12.08 -25.22 7.27
N LEU A 259 12.73 -24.73 6.20
CA LEU A 259 12.10 -24.65 4.90
C LEU A 259 11.70 -26.06 4.47
N ARG A 260 10.47 -26.19 3.96
CA ARG A 260 9.96 -27.41 3.33
C ARG A 260 9.90 -27.16 1.83
N PRO A 261 10.91 -27.60 1.05
CA PRO A 261 11.04 -27.21 -0.35
C PRO A 261 9.90 -27.62 -1.27
N ASN A 262 9.02 -28.51 -0.79
CA ASN A 262 7.86 -28.99 -1.52
C ASN A 262 6.51 -28.50 -0.93
N LEU A 263 6.49 -27.64 0.08
CA LEU A 263 5.26 -27.13 0.68
C LEU A 263 4.84 -25.81 0.03
N VAL A 264 3.67 -25.80 -0.61
CA VAL A 264 3.01 -24.61 -1.14
C VAL A 264 1.82 -24.26 -0.27
N GLY A 265 1.74 -22.99 0.12
CA GLY A 265 0.54 -22.44 0.75
C GLY A 265 -0.44 -21.91 -0.28
N ILE A 266 -1.73 -22.11 -0.05
CA ILE A 266 -2.81 -21.55 -0.86
C ILE A 266 -3.67 -20.68 0.05
N VAL A 267 -3.77 -19.39 -0.26
CA VAL A 267 -4.57 -18.44 0.51
C VAL A 267 -5.72 -18.00 -0.38
N LEU A 268 -6.97 -18.31 0.00
CA LEU A 268 -8.17 -17.96 -0.76
C LEU A 268 -9.33 -17.61 0.18
N PRO A 269 -10.26 -16.73 -0.22
CA PRO A 269 -11.44 -16.41 0.58
C PRO A 269 -12.50 -17.49 0.43
N LEU A 270 -12.33 -18.61 1.13
CA LEU A 270 -13.19 -19.81 1.06
C LEU A 270 -14.50 -19.66 1.83
N THR A 271 -14.65 -18.56 2.55
CA THR A 271 -15.89 -18.09 3.19
C THR A 271 -16.18 -16.63 2.81
N GLY A 272 -17.37 -16.14 3.15
CA GLY A 272 -17.81 -14.78 2.85
C GLY A 272 -18.22 -14.56 1.39
N ASP A 273 -18.27 -13.29 0.97
CA ASP A 273 -18.86 -12.86 -0.30
C ASP A 273 -18.09 -13.35 -1.54
N LEU A 274 -16.78 -13.57 -1.39
CA LEU A 274 -15.91 -14.01 -2.48
C LEU A 274 -15.83 -15.54 -2.62
N LYS A 275 -16.53 -16.31 -1.77
CA LYS A 275 -16.46 -17.78 -1.76
C LYS A 275 -16.72 -18.40 -3.13
N GLY A 276 -17.73 -17.92 -3.87
CA GLY A 276 -18.05 -18.48 -5.19
C GLY A 276 -16.89 -18.38 -6.18
N PHE A 277 -16.13 -17.28 -6.13
CA PHE A 277 -14.93 -17.09 -6.94
C PHE A 277 -13.75 -17.91 -6.42
N ALA A 278 -13.61 -18.05 -5.10
CA ALA A 278 -12.59 -18.90 -4.50
C ALA A 278 -12.80 -20.38 -4.81
N ASP A 279 -14.04 -20.87 -4.81
CA ASP A 279 -14.38 -22.24 -5.20
C ASP A 279 -13.99 -22.49 -6.67
N GLN A 280 -14.19 -21.52 -7.57
CA GLN A 280 -13.73 -21.61 -8.95
C GLN A 280 -12.20 -21.75 -9.00
N ALA A 281 -11.46 -20.81 -8.41
CA ALA A 281 -10.00 -20.87 -8.39
C ALA A 281 -9.48 -22.20 -7.80
N LEU A 282 -10.07 -22.67 -6.69
CA LEU A 282 -9.69 -23.92 -6.04
C LEU A 282 -9.96 -25.14 -6.93
N ASN A 283 -11.07 -25.17 -7.67
CA ASN A 283 -11.38 -26.24 -8.63
C ASN A 283 -10.32 -26.32 -9.76
N GLY A 284 -9.84 -25.18 -10.25
CA GLY A 284 -8.75 -25.12 -11.24
C GLY A 284 -7.43 -25.63 -10.67
N ILE A 285 -7.06 -25.17 -9.46
CA ILE A 285 -5.86 -25.62 -8.75
C ILE A 285 -5.89 -27.14 -8.51
N ALA A 286 -7.05 -27.69 -8.10
CA ALA A 286 -7.20 -29.10 -7.74
C ALA A 286 -6.93 -30.08 -8.90
N LEU A 287 -7.00 -29.63 -10.16
CA LEU A 287 -6.62 -30.45 -11.31
C LEU A 287 -5.09 -30.58 -11.45
N THR A 288 -4.30 -29.67 -10.86
CA THR A 288 -2.84 -29.71 -10.96
C THR A 288 -2.17 -30.19 -9.67
N LEU A 289 -2.67 -29.73 -8.53
CA LEU A 289 -2.12 -30.00 -7.20
C LEU A 289 -3.07 -30.86 -6.37
N ASP A 290 -2.52 -31.86 -5.67
CA ASP A 290 -3.28 -32.66 -4.73
C ASP A 290 -3.52 -31.87 -3.44
N LEU A 291 -4.74 -31.35 -3.30
CA LEU A 291 -5.16 -30.57 -2.14
C LEU A 291 -5.22 -31.39 -0.84
N GLN A 292 -5.16 -32.72 -0.91
CA GLN A 292 -5.04 -33.57 0.28
C GLN A 292 -3.59 -33.68 0.78
N GLY A 293 -2.63 -33.06 0.08
CA GLY A 293 -1.22 -32.99 0.47
C GLY A 293 -0.47 -34.31 0.36
N ARG A 294 -0.96 -35.28 -0.42
CA ARG A 294 -0.33 -36.61 -0.61
C ARG A 294 0.55 -36.66 -1.86
N GLY A 295 0.52 -35.61 -2.68
CA GLY A 295 1.37 -35.44 -3.85
C GLY A 295 2.84 -35.12 -3.50
N LYS A 296 3.69 -35.07 -4.54
CA LYS A 296 5.10 -34.65 -4.41
C LYS A 296 5.22 -33.21 -3.90
N VAL A 297 4.39 -32.32 -4.46
CA VAL A 297 4.13 -30.98 -3.94
C VAL A 297 3.04 -31.11 -2.88
N GLN A 298 3.39 -30.77 -1.64
CA GLN A 298 2.47 -30.71 -0.52
C GLN A 298 1.79 -29.36 -0.52
N VAL A 299 0.51 -29.36 -0.16
CA VAL A 299 -0.33 -28.17 -0.18
C VAL A 299 -0.91 -27.95 1.20
N GLU A 300 -0.91 -26.69 1.63
CA GLU A 300 -1.72 -26.26 2.76
C GLU A 300 -2.64 -25.12 2.34
N VAL A 301 -3.94 -25.31 2.51
CA VAL A 301 -4.96 -24.33 2.15
C VAL A 301 -5.40 -23.57 3.41
N VAL A 302 -5.41 -22.25 3.34
CA VAL A 302 -5.82 -21.34 4.41
C VAL A 302 -6.92 -20.42 3.90
N ASP A 303 -8.01 -20.32 4.66
CA ASP A 303 -9.13 -19.43 4.37
C ASP A 303 -8.81 -18.01 4.84
N SER A 304 -8.71 -17.06 3.91
CA SER A 304 -8.52 -15.63 4.21
C SER A 304 -9.82 -14.89 4.55
N ARG A 305 -10.99 -15.54 4.37
CA ARG A 305 -12.33 -15.00 4.66
C ARG A 305 -12.73 -13.73 3.91
N GLY A 306 -11.92 -13.27 2.94
CA GLY A 306 -12.11 -11.99 2.29
C GLY A 306 -11.47 -10.81 3.04
N GLU A 307 -10.70 -11.06 4.10
CA GLU A 307 -10.23 -10.06 5.05
C GLU A 307 -8.71 -9.78 4.90
N PRO A 308 -8.28 -8.50 4.77
CA PRO A 308 -6.86 -8.17 4.54
C PRO A 308 -5.91 -8.64 5.63
N ASP A 309 -6.26 -8.42 6.91
CA ASP A 309 -5.41 -8.79 8.04
C ASP A 309 -5.29 -10.32 8.15
N VAL A 310 -6.39 -11.04 7.95
CA VAL A 310 -6.42 -12.51 7.94
C VAL A 310 -5.59 -13.07 6.79
N ALA A 311 -5.60 -12.43 5.61
CA ALA A 311 -4.76 -12.84 4.49
C ALA A 311 -3.26 -12.66 4.79
N ALA A 312 -2.87 -11.59 5.47
CA ALA A 312 -1.49 -11.39 5.91
C ALA A 312 -1.07 -12.41 6.99
N GLU A 313 -1.94 -12.67 7.98
CA GLU A 313 -1.73 -13.70 8.99
C GLU A 313 -1.59 -15.10 8.38
N ALA A 314 -2.39 -15.43 7.35
CA ALA A 314 -2.30 -16.69 6.62
C ALA A 314 -0.92 -16.87 5.96
N VAL A 315 -0.38 -15.82 5.33
CA VAL A 315 0.98 -15.85 4.76
C VAL A 315 2.03 -16.09 5.85
N GLU A 316 1.89 -15.44 7.00
CA GLU A 316 2.80 -15.62 8.13
C GLU A 316 2.73 -17.05 8.70
N GLN A 317 1.54 -17.59 8.89
CA GLN A 317 1.32 -18.97 9.31
C GLN A 317 1.98 -19.96 8.35
N LEU A 318 1.80 -19.78 7.03
CA LEU A 318 2.40 -20.62 6.01
C LEU A 318 3.93 -20.50 6.01
N ALA A 319 4.46 -19.29 6.18
CA ALA A 319 5.89 -19.05 6.29
C ALA A 319 6.49 -19.76 7.52
N GLN A 320 5.79 -19.73 8.66
CA GLN A 320 6.13 -20.45 9.88
C GLN A 320 5.99 -21.97 9.75
N LYS A 321 5.24 -22.48 8.76
CA LYS A 321 5.22 -23.91 8.45
C LYS A 321 6.29 -24.32 7.45
N GLY A 322 7.13 -23.38 7.03
CA GLY A 322 8.22 -23.60 6.09
C GLY A 322 7.76 -23.63 4.62
N ALA A 323 6.60 -23.05 4.29
CA ALA A 323 6.15 -22.98 2.90
C ALA A 323 7.20 -22.30 2.02
N ILE A 324 7.48 -22.88 0.85
CA ILE A 324 8.41 -22.33 -0.14
C ILE A 324 7.77 -21.24 -0.99
N ALA A 325 6.44 -21.29 -1.18
CA ALA A 325 5.68 -20.27 -1.89
C ALA A 325 4.23 -20.18 -1.40
N VAL A 326 3.58 -19.08 -1.76
CA VAL A 326 2.15 -18.86 -1.60
C VAL A 326 1.48 -18.63 -2.96
N LEU A 327 0.32 -19.23 -3.17
CA LEU A 327 -0.58 -19.00 -4.30
C LEU A 327 -1.87 -18.32 -3.82
N GLY A 328 -2.26 -17.21 -4.46
CA GLY A 328 -3.38 -16.36 -4.04
C GLY A 328 -2.92 -15.08 -3.31
N PRO A 329 -3.84 -14.30 -2.70
CA PRO A 329 -5.30 -14.45 -2.70
C PRO A 329 -5.97 -13.84 -3.94
N LEU A 330 -7.31 -13.75 -3.93
CA LEU A 330 -8.14 -13.20 -5.02
C LEU A 330 -8.56 -11.74 -4.81
N GLY A 331 -8.87 -11.32 -3.58
CA GLY A 331 -9.38 -9.98 -3.29
C GLY A 331 -8.35 -8.89 -3.53
N ILE A 332 -8.81 -7.66 -3.80
CA ILE A 332 -7.93 -6.50 -4.02
C ILE A 332 -7.16 -6.16 -2.74
N ALA A 333 -7.87 -5.91 -1.65
CA ALA A 333 -7.28 -5.54 -0.37
C ALA A 333 -6.51 -6.71 0.27
N GLU A 334 -7.04 -7.94 0.16
CA GLU A 334 -6.33 -9.16 0.56
C GLU A 334 -5.00 -9.31 -0.17
N GLY A 335 -5.00 -9.10 -1.49
CA GLY A 335 -3.81 -9.21 -2.34
C GLY A 335 -2.70 -8.30 -1.87
N LEU A 336 -3.00 -7.03 -1.59
CA LEU A 336 -2.00 -6.05 -1.12
C LEU A 336 -1.46 -6.40 0.26
N ALA A 337 -2.32 -6.80 1.20
CA ALA A 337 -1.90 -7.17 2.55
C ALA A 337 -1.04 -8.44 2.56
N ALA A 338 -1.49 -9.49 1.87
CA ALA A 338 -0.76 -10.74 1.71
C ALA A 338 0.58 -10.53 1.00
N ALA A 339 0.62 -9.75 -0.10
CA ALA A 339 1.85 -9.45 -0.82
C ALA A 339 2.86 -8.69 0.05
N THR A 340 2.41 -7.68 0.78
CA THR A 340 3.26 -6.91 1.70
C THR A 340 3.90 -7.84 2.73
N ARG A 341 3.11 -8.74 3.32
CA ARG A 341 3.62 -9.69 4.31
C ARG A 341 4.55 -10.74 3.69
N ALA A 342 4.21 -11.27 2.52
CA ALA A 342 5.04 -12.22 1.79
C ALA A 342 6.41 -11.63 1.45
N GLN A 343 6.44 -10.38 0.99
CA GLN A 343 7.66 -9.64 0.69
C GLN A 343 8.52 -9.45 1.94
N GLN A 344 7.94 -9.03 3.07
CA GLN A 344 8.66 -8.87 4.35
C GLN A 344 9.27 -10.19 4.84
N LEU A 345 8.60 -11.31 4.59
CA LEU A 345 9.03 -12.64 5.01
C LEU A 345 9.93 -13.34 3.98
N GLY A 346 10.16 -12.73 2.81
CA GLY A 346 10.92 -13.29 1.70
C GLY A 346 10.28 -14.54 1.10
N VAL A 347 8.95 -14.62 1.07
CA VAL A 347 8.18 -15.75 0.52
C VAL A 347 7.70 -15.41 -0.89
N PRO A 348 8.14 -16.15 -1.93
CA PRO A 348 7.59 -16.01 -3.26
C PRO A 348 6.08 -16.18 -3.26
N MET A 349 5.37 -15.21 -3.81
CA MET A 349 3.91 -15.23 -3.93
C MET A 349 3.49 -15.05 -5.38
N ILE A 350 2.65 -15.96 -5.87
CA ILE A 350 1.93 -15.80 -7.14
C ILE A 350 0.51 -15.37 -6.81
N SER A 351 0.23 -14.08 -6.96
CA SER A 351 -1.09 -13.52 -6.67
C SER A 351 -2.09 -13.87 -7.76
N LEU A 352 -3.30 -14.25 -7.33
CA LEU A 352 -4.48 -14.39 -8.19
C LEU A 352 -5.38 -13.14 -8.13
N SER A 353 -4.92 -12.09 -7.44
CA SER A 353 -5.62 -10.81 -7.34
C SER A 353 -5.30 -9.93 -8.55
N ARG A 354 -6.26 -9.08 -8.90
CA ARG A 354 -6.06 -8.04 -9.91
C ARG A 354 -5.58 -6.70 -9.33
N ALA A 355 -5.22 -6.64 -8.05
CA ALA A 355 -4.77 -5.40 -7.42
C ALA A 355 -3.56 -4.78 -8.15
N ASP A 356 -3.62 -3.47 -8.36
CA ASP A 356 -2.54 -2.72 -8.99
C ASP A 356 -1.34 -2.57 -8.05
N GLY A 357 -0.15 -2.49 -8.63
CA GLY A 357 1.08 -2.22 -7.90
C GLY A 357 1.60 -3.36 -7.03
N LEU A 358 0.98 -4.55 -7.07
CA LEU A 358 1.43 -5.73 -6.31
C LEU A 358 2.91 -6.04 -6.55
N THR A 359 3.31 -6.09 -7.81
CA THR A 359 4.69 -6.39 -8.21
C THR A 359 5.66 -5.29 -7.78
N SER A 360 5.21 -4.04 -7.63
CA SER A 360 6.02 -2.92 -7.14
C SER A 360 6.38 -3.03 -5.65
N LEU A 361 5.70 -3.88 -4.87
CA LEU A 361 5.99 -4.11 -3.45
C LEU A 361 7.35 -4.79 -3.24
N GLY A 362 7.79 -5.60 -4.20
CA GLY A 362 9.14 -6.16 -4.20
C GLY A 362 9.32 -7.42 -5.05
N GLU A 363 10.54 -7.95 -5.02
CA GLU A 363 10.98 -9.01 -5.94
C GLU A 363 10.36 -10.39 -5.70
N TYR A 364 9.76 -10.64 -4.53
CA TYR A 364 9.10 -11.91 -4.24
C TYR A 364 7.67 -11.98 -4.77
N ILE A 365 7.13 -10.88 -5.28
CA ILE A 365 5.72 -10.79 -5.67
C ILE A 365 5.58 -10.89 -7.18
N PHE A 366 4.80 -11.90 -7.60
CA PHE A 366 4.42 -12.18 -8.98
C PHE A 366 2.90 -12.11 -9.10
N ARG A 367 2.37 -11.69 -10.24
CA ARG A 367 0.92 -11.57 -10.45
C ARG A 367 0.50 -12.33 -11.70
N ASP A 368 -0.37 -13.33 -11.54
CA ASP A 368 -0.85 -14.16 -12.66
C ASP A 368 -1.94 -13.46 -13.49
N MET A 369 -2.74 -12.62 -12.85
CA MET A 369 -3.87 -11.97 -13.49
C MET A 369 -3.42 -10.93 -14.53
N PRO A 370 -3.96 -10.93 -15.76
CA PRO A 370 -3.62 -9.95 -16.79
C PRO A 370 -4.09 -8.55 -16.39
N THR A 371 -3.32 -7.51 -16.74
CA THR A 371 -3.72 -6.10 -16.48
C THR A 371 -4.77 -5.62 -17.47
N SER A 372 -5.64 -4.70 -17.04
CA SER A 372 -6.52 -3.90 -17.91
C SER A 372 -5.73 -3.20 -19.02
N ASN A 373 -4.54 -2.68 -18.68
CA ASN A 373 -3.61 -2.05 -19.61
C ASN A 373 -3.22 -2.97 -20.78
N ALA A 374 -2.77 -4.20 -20.49
CA ALA A 374 -2.34 -5.12 -21.54
C ALA A 374 -3.46 -5.41 -22.55
N GLN A 375 -4.71 -5.60 -22.08
CA GLN A 375 -5.86 -5.83 -22.94
C GLN A 375 -6.19 -4.59 -23.79
N ALA A 376 -6.35 -3.43 -23.15
CA ALA A 376 -6.71 -2.19 -23.83
C ALA A 376 -5.67 -1.80 -24.89
N LYS A 377 -4.39 -1.90 -24.54
CA LYS A 377 -3.27 -1.64 -25.44
C LYS A 377 -3.24 -2.60 -26.63
N ALA A 378 -3.44 -3.90 -26.40
CA ALA A 378 -3.44 -4.89 -27.48
C ALA A 378 -4.52 -4.57 -28.53
N VAL A 379 -5.76 -4.33 -28.11
CA VAL A 379 -6.89 -4.02 -29.01
C VAL A 379 -6.65 -2.72 -29.77
N ALA A 380 -6.16 -1.67 -29.09
CA ALA A 380 -5.83 -0.40 -29.74
C ALA A 380 -4.73 -0.56 -30.79
N GLU A 381 -3.64 -1.27 -30.47
CA GLU A 381 -2.54 -1.48 -31.39
C GLU A 381 -2.94 -2.32 -32.61
N TYR A 382 -3.77 -3.35 -32.41
CA TYR A 382 -4.29 -4.15 -33.51
C TYR A 382 -5.16 -3.31 -34.46
N ALA A 383 -6.08 -2.51 -33.91
CA ALA A 383 -6.91 -1.62 -34.73
C ALA A 383 -6.04 -0.64 -35.54
N GLN A 384 -5.03 -0.04 -34.93
CA GLN A 384 -4.15 0.92 -35.60
C GLN A 384 -3.22 0.29 -36.66
N LYS A 385 -2.65 -0.88 -36.36
CA LYS A 385 -1.61 -1.51 -37.19
C LYS A 385 -2.15 -2.48 -38.22
N LYS A 386 -3.18 -3.26 -37.87
CA LYS A 386 -3.75 -4.33 -38.73
C LYS A 386 -5.02 -3.86 -39.46
N LEU A 387 -5.87 -3.07 -38.78
CA LEU A 387 -7.07 -2.51 -39.42
C LEU A 387 -6.83 -1.11 -40.03
N ASN A 388 -5.66 -0.52 -39.81
CA ASN A 388 -5.30 0.84 -40.26
C ASN A 388 -6.21 1.95 -39.72
N ALA A 389 -6.90 1.73 -38.60
CA ALA A 389 -7.72 2.75 -37.95
C ALA A 389 -6.86 3.93 -37.47
N LYS A 390 -7.32 5.15 -37.73
CA LYS A 390 -6.66 6.43 -37.39
C LYS A 390 -7.49 7.29 -36.47
N SER A 391 -8.80 7.11 -36.46
CA SER A 391 -9.71 7.84 -35.59
C SER A 391 -10.62 6.90 -34.81
N PHE A 392 -10.87 7.21 -33.54
CA PHE A 392 -11.57 6.34 -32.61
C PHE A 392 -12.73 7.06 -31.93
N GLY A 393 -13.84 6.34 -31.72
CA GLY A 393 -14.89 6.69 -30.78
C GLY A 393 -14.77 5.84 -29.51
N ILE A 394 -15.20 6.38 -28.37
CA ILE A 394 -15.24 5.65 -27.10
C ILE A 394 -16.60 5.90 -26.44
N LEU A 395 -17.25 4.82 -26.00
CA LEU A 395 -18.52 4.87 -25.27
C LEU A 395 -18.38 4.13 -23.93
N GLN A 396 -18.17 4.89 -22.85
CA GLN A 396 -17.71 4.41 -21.55
C GLN A 396 -18.83 4.36 -20.49
N PRO A 397 -18.92 3.31 -19.65
CA PRO A 397 -19.75 3.34 -18.45
C PRO A 397 -19.09 4.12 -17.31
N ASP A 398 -19.88 4.88 -16.53
CA ASP A 398 -19.45 5.60 -15.32
C ASP A 398 -19.09 4.64 -14.18
N SER A 399 -17.93 4.00 -14.29
CA SER A 399 -17.46 2.95 -13.39
C SER A 399 -15.94 2.88 -13.37
N ALA A 400 -15.38 2.42 -12.25
CA ALA A 400 -13.93 2.27 -12.11
C ALA A 400 -13.30 1.40 -13.22
N TYR A 401 -13.98 0.34 -13.65
CA TYR A 401 -13.54 -0.49 -14.78
C TYR A 401 -13.56 0.27 -16.12
N GLY A 402 -14.64 0.99 -16.40
CA GLY A 402 -14.77 1.80 -17.62
C GLY A 402 -13.71 2.91 -17.67
N ASP A 403 -13.51 3.62 -16.56
CA ASP A 403 -12.51 4.67 -16.42
C ASP A 403 -11.09 4.15 -16.67
N GLU A 404 -10.76 3.01 -16.07
CA GLU A 404 -9.45 2.37 -16.21
C GLU A 404 -9.19 1.91 -17.65
N MET A 405 -10.12 1.14 -18.24
CA MET A 405 -9.96 0.60 -19.59
C MET A 405 -9.91 1.69 -20.64
N THR A 406 -10.76 2.72 -20.55
CA THR A 406 -10.73 3.86 -21.47
C THR A 406 -9.41 4.59 -21.40
N ARG A 407 -8.92 4.90 -20.19
CA ARG A 407 -7.64 5.62 -20.04
C ARG A 407 -6.50 4.86 -20.73
N TYR A 408 -6.35 3.57 -20.46
CA TYR A 408 -5.30 2.77 -21.11
C TYR A 408 -5.49 2.63 -22.62
N PHE A 409 -6.73 2.50 -23.09
CA PHE A 409 -7.02 2.44 -24.52
C PHE A 409 -6.65 3.76 -25.21
N TRP A 410 -7.06 4.89 -24.63
CA TRP A 410 -6.77 6.22 -25.14
C TRP A 410 -5.27 6.50 -25.16
N ASP A 411 -4.56 6.22 -24.06
CA ASP A 411 -3.09 6.33 -23.98
C ASP A 411 -2.41 5.53 -25.11
N ALA A 412 -2.92 4.34 -25.44
CA ALA A 412 -2.40 3.49 -26.52
C ALA A 412 -2.76 3.99 -27.93
N VAL A 413 -3.92 4.64 -28.11
CA VAL A 413 -4.32 5.34 -29.34
C VAL A 413 -3.37 6.52 -29.62
N ASP A 414 -3.16 7.37 -28.61
CA ASP A 414 -2.28 8.54 -28.73
C ASP A 414 -0.83 8.12 -28.99
N ALA A 415 -0.33 7.11 -28.27
CA ALA A 415 1.02 6.58 -28.46
C ALA A 415 1.26 5.99 -29.86
N GLY A 416 0.21 5.52 -30.53
CA GLY A 416 0.27 5.02 -31.92
C GLY A 416 0.07 6.11 -32.98
N GLY A 417 -0.11 7.37 -32.59
CA GLY A 417 -0.29 8.52 -33.48
C GLY A 417 -1.67 8.63 -34.12
N SER A 418 -2.67 7.98 -33.51
CA SER A 418 -4.09 8.08 -33.88
C SER A 418 -4.82 9.00 -32.90
N GLU A 419 -6.09 9.30 -33.12
CA GLU A 419 -6.84 10.24 -32.28
C GLU A 419 -8.23 9.73 -31.89
N VAL A 420 -8.71 10.15 -30.71
CA VAL A 420 -10.11 9.94 -30.31
C VAL A 420 -10.94 11.16 -30.73
N ARG A 421 -11.95 10.94 -31.58
CA ARG A 421 -12.81 11.99 -32.16
C ARG A 421 -14.20 12.05 -31.56
N ALA A 422 -14.64 10.97 -30.93
CA ALA A 422 -15.92 10.92 -30.23
C ALA A 422 -15.71 10.26 -28.87
N PHE A 423 -16.10 10.94 -27.79
CA PHE A 423 -16.05 10.39 -26.45
C PHE A 423 -17.36 10.68 -25.74
N GLU A 424 -18.03 9.63 -25.29
CA GLU A 424 -19.26 9.73 -24.52
C GLU A 424 -19.21 8.78 -23.34
N HIS A 425 -19.82 9.20 -22.23
CA HIS A 425 -19.95 8.39 -21.04
C HIS A 425 -21.42 8.28 -20.61
N TYR A 426 -21.77 7.20 -19.90
CA TYR A 426 -23.14 6.96 -19.46
C TYR A 426 -23.21 6.38 -18.04
N PRO A 427 -24.26 6.74 -17.26
CA PRO A 427 -24.45 6.19 -15.92
C PRO A 427 -24.62 4.67 -15.92
N LEU A 428 -24.16 4.02 -14.84
CA LEU A 428 -24.47 2.62 -14.58
C LEU A 428 -25.98 2.38 -14.59
N ARG A 429 -26.41 1.24 -15.16
CA ARG A 429 -27.82 0.84 -15.35
C ARG A 429 -28.59 1.62 -16.42
N THR A 430 -27.90 2.35 -17.28
CA THR A 430 -28.52 2.92 -18.49
C THR A 430 -29.14 1.83 -19.37
N THR A 431 -30.39 2.01 -19.79
CA THR A 431 -31.11 1.08 -20.68
C THR A 431 -31.37 1.65 -22.08
N THR A 432 -31.17 2.96 -22.25
CA THR A 432 -31.44 3.68 -23.50
C THR A 432 -30.18 4.43 -23.93
N PHE A 433 -29.52 3.95 -24.96
CA PHE A 433 -28.21 4.46 -25.40
C PHE A 433 -28.27 5.48 -26.53
N LYS A 434 -29.44 5.61 -27.19
CA LYS A 434 -29.65 6.49 -28.33
C LYS A 434 -29.13 7.93 -28.11
N PRO A 435 -29.40 8.62 -26.98
CA PRO A 435 -28.92 9.99 -26.79
C PRO A 435 -27.39 10.13 -26.78
N PHE A 436 -26.68 9.14 -26.24
CA PHE A 436 -25.22 9.13 -26.19
C PHE A 436 -24.64 8.90 -27.59
N VAL A 437 -25.16 7.90 -28.31
CA VAL A 437 -24.77 7.65 -29.71
C VAL A 437 -25.06 8.87 -30.58
N GLN A 438 -26.21 9.54 -30.38
CA GLN A 438 -26.55 10.76 -31.12
C GLN A 438 -25.49 11.85 -30.98
N ARG A 439 -24.98 12.10 -29.78
CA ARG A 439 -23.88 13.06 -29.58
C ARG A 439 -22.58 12.61 -30.24
N MET A 440 -22.25 11.31 -30.17
CA MET A 440 -21.07 10.77 -30.86
C MET A 440 -21.07 11.04 -32.37
N VAL A 441 -22.25 11.11 -32.99
CA VAL A 441 -22.40 11.30 -34.45
C VAL A 441 -23.00 12.66 -34.84
N GLY A 442 -23.02 13.62 -33.91
CA GLY A 442 -23.49 14.98 -34.16
C GLY A 442 -24.99 15.07 -34.52
N ARG A 443 -25.82 14.17 -34.01
CA ARG A 443 -27.28 14.07 -34.25
C ARG A 443 -28.12 14.38 -33.01
N SER A 444 -27.51 14.82 -31.91
CA SER A 444 -28.29 15.32 -30.77
C SER A 444 -29.07 16.57 -31.20
N PRO A 445 -30.19 16.91 -30.52
CA PRO A 445 -30.89 18.16 -30.79
C PRO A 445 -29.93 19.36 -30.85
N GLU A 446 -29.01 19.44 -29.89
CA GLU A 446 -28.04 20.52 -29.75
C GLU A 446 -27.08 20.57 -30.95
N ASP A 447 -26.51 19.44 -31.36
CA ASP A 447 -25.60 19.37 -32.52
C ASP A 447 -26.30 19.76 -33.83
N LEU A 448 -27.58 19.39 -33.98
CA LEU A 448 -28.34 19.69 -35.19
C LEU A 448 -28.68 21.17 -35.26
N ASP A 449 -29.00 21.80 -34.14
CA ASP A 449 -29.30 23.24 -34.08
C ASP A 449 -28.08 24.10 -34.47
N GLU A 450 -26.85 23.61 -34.22
CA GLU A 450 -25.61 24.24 -34.68
C GLU A 450 -25.39 24.13 -36.19
N ARG A 451 -26.07 23.19 -36.88
CA ARG A 451 -26.00 23.07 -38.35
C ARG A 451 -26.87 24.16 -38.98
N GLN A 452 -26.23 25.16 -39.58
CA GLN A 452 -26.91 26.29 -40.23
C GLN A 452 -28.07 25.86 -41.14
N GLN A 453 -27.85 24.87 -42.01
CA GLN A 453 -28.88 24.37 -42.94
C GLN A 453 -30.08 23.73 -42.23
N PHE A 454 -29.85 23.02 -41.12
CA PHE A 454 -30.91 22.44 -40.33
C PHE A 454 -31.72 23.52 -39.63
N SER A 455 -31.03 24.48 -38.99
CA SER A 455 -31.65 25.60 -38.27
C SER A 455 -32.56 26.44 -39.17
N GLU A 456 -32.09 26.82 -40.36
CA GLU A 456 -32.89 27.56 -41.36
C GLU A 456 -34.15 26.80 -41.79
N GLN A 457 -34.04 25.49 -42.01
CA GLN A 457 -35.19 24.65 -42.40
C GLN A 457 -36.15 24.41 -41.23
N ALA A 458 -35.63 24.23 -40.02
CA ALA A 458 -36.42 24.06 -38.80
C ALA A 458 -37.23 25.33 -38.50
N GLU A 459 -36.62 26.52 -38.64
CA GLU A 459 -37.32 27.80 -38.54
C GLU A 459 -38.43 27.94 -39.59
N LYS A 460 -38.15 27.56 -40.83
CA LYS A 460 -39.14 27.59 -41.90
C LYS A 460 -40.33 26.69 -41.58
N ILE A 461 -40.09 25.46 -41.14
CA ILE A 461 -41.14 24.53 -40.67
C ILE A 461 -41.93 25.15 -39.52
N ALA A 462 -41.26 25.80 -38.58
CA ALA A 462 -41.91 26.43 -37.42
C ALA A 462 -42.80 27.62 -37.80
N LYS A 463 -42.42 28.39 -38.83
CA LYS A 463 -43.16 29.55 -39.37
C LYS A 463 -44.34 29.11 -40.25
N GLU A 464 -44.18 28.08 -41.08
CA GLU A 464 -45.17 27.65 -42.06
C GLU A 464 -46.22 26.67 -41.51
N ILE A 465 -45.87 25.88 -40.48
CA ILE A 465 -46.78 24.87 -39.90
C ILE A 465 -47.24 25.31 -38.50
N SER A 466 -48.46 25.85 -38.44
CA SER A 466 -49.09 26.29 -37.18
C SER A 466 -49.61 25.13 -36.31
N ASP A 467 -50.03 24.02 -36.93
CA ASP A 467 -50.52 22.84 -36.20
C ASP A 467 -49.39 22.14 -35.40
N PRO A 468 -49.51 22.00 -34.07
CA PRO A 468 -48.42 21.49 -33.23
C PRO A 468 -47.99 20.06 -33.55
N TYR A 469 -48.93 19.20 -33.96
CA TYR A 469 -48.64 17.79 -34.28
C TYR A 469 -47.91 17.66 -35.62
N ARG A 470 -48.42 18.32 -36.66
CA ARG A 470 -47.78 18.36 -37.98
C ARG A 470 -46.41 18.98 -37.92
N ARG A 471 -46.22 20.05 -37.13
CA ARG A 471 -44.91 20.69 -36.92
C ARG A 471 -43.92 19.74 -36.28
N ARG A 472 -44.31 19.05 -35.19
CA ARG A 472 -43.46 18.07 -34.52
C ARG A 472 -43.06 16.92 -35.45
N LYS A 473 -44.02 16.43 -36.26
CA LYS A 473 -43.77 15.39 -37.25
C LYS A 473 -42.79 15.86 -38.33
N ALA A 474 -42.98 17.06 -38.87
CA ALA A 474 -42.09 17.63 -39.88
C ALA A 474 -40.67 17.86 -39.35
N LEU A 475 -40.53 18.40 -38.13
CA LEU A 475 -39.23 18.54 -37.47
C LEU A 475 -38.56 17.18 -37.21
N SER A 476 -39.33 16.18 -36.78
CA SER A 476 -38.81 14.81 -36.63
C SER A 476 -38.34 14.20 -37.96
N GLN A 477 -39.06 14.45 -39.06
CA GLN A 477 -38.66 14.00 -40.39
C GLN A 477 -37.39 14.71 -40.86
N LEU A 478 -37.29 16.03 -40.64
CA LEU A 478 -36.11 16.81 -40.95
C LEU A 478 -34.88 16.30 -40.19
N ARG A 479 -35.03 15.99 -38.89
CA ARG A 479 -33.96 15.39 -38.07
C ARG A 479 -33.50 14.05 -38.63
N ASN A 480 -34.43 13.18 -38.99
CA ASN A 480 -34.11 11.85 -39.55
C ASN A 480 -33.44 11.92 -40.94
N GLN A 481 -33.53 13.05 -41.65
CA GLN A 481 -32.85 13.26 -42.94
C GLN A 481 -31.40 13.74 -42.79
N GLN A 482 -31.00 14.21 -41.60
CA GLN A 482 -29.64 14.68 -41.38
C GLN A 482 -28.69 13.50 -41.32
N ALA A 483 -27.67 13.44 -42.17
CA ALA A 483 -26.68 12.36 -42.12
C ALA A 483 -25.86 12.41 -40.80
N PRO A 484 -25.48 11.24 -40.25
CA PRO A 484 -24.59 11.18 -39.10
C PRO A 484 -23.17 11.62 -39.50
N ILE A 485 -22.45 12.25 -38.58
CA ILE A 485 -21.01 12.54 -38.74
C ILE A 485 -20.25 11.32 -38.21
N VAL A 486 -19.76 10.49 -39.12
CA VAL A 486 -18.96 9.30 -38.79
C VAL A 486 -17.53 9.55 -39.27
N ASP A 487 -16.73 10.15 -38.40
CA ASP A 487 -15.34 10.52 -38.67
C ASP A 487 -14.32 9.72 -37.84
N PHE A 488 -14.78 8.65 -37.19
CA PHE A 488 -14.00 7.61 -36.55
C PHE A 488 -14.08 6.28 -37.31
N ASP A 489 -12.98 5.53 -37.34
CA ASP A 489 -12.84 4.23 -37.99
C ASP A 489 -13.28 3.07 -37.07
N ALA A 490 -13.19 3.26 -35.76
CA ALA A 490 -13.52 2.24 -34.77
C ALA A 490 -14.17 2.84 -33.52
N VAL A 491 -14.98 2.04 -32.81
CA VAL A 491 -15.58 2.42 -31.51
C VAL A 491 -15.20 1.39 -30.46
N PHE A 492 -14.57 1.85 -29.38
CA PHE A 492 -14.24 1.04 -28.22
C PHE A 492 -15.32 1.15 -27.13
N ILE A 493 -15.76 0.01 -26.60
CA ILE A 493 -16.84 -0.07 -25.60
C ILE A 493 -16.39 -0.98 -24.44
N PRO A 494 -15.84 -0.39 -23.35
CA PRO A 494 -15.39 -1.13 -22.19
C PRO A 494 -16.53 -1.48 -21.22
N ASP A 495 -17.49 -2.30 -21.67
CA ASP A 495 -18.59 -2.81 -20.85
C ASP A 495 -18.88 -4.29 -21.18
N ALA A 496 -19.68 -4.94 -20.34
CA ALA A 496 -20.08 -6.33 -20.49
C ALA A 496 -21.09 -6.55 -21.60
N ALA A 497 -21.09 -7.76 -22.15
CA ALA A 497 -22.01 -8.22 -23.20
C ALA A 497 -23.47 -7.81 -22.96
N ARG A 498 -23.98 -7.91 -21.73
CA ARG A 498 -25.35 -7.52 -21.38
C ARG A 498 -25.69 -6.06 -21.75
N THR A 499 -24.73 -5.15 -21.60
CA THR A 499 -24.90 -3.71 -21.87
C THR A 499 -24.65 -3.44 -23.35
N VAL A 500 -23.63 -4.08 -23.92
CA VAL A 500 -23.31 -4.01 -25.35
C VAL A 500 -24.49 -4.42 -26.22
N ARG A 501 -25.29 -5.39 -25.76
CA ARG A 501 -26.55 -5.81 -26.42
C ARG A 501 -27.56 -4.67 -26.60
N LEU A 502 -27.49 -3.62 -25.80
CA LEU A 502 -28.32 -2.42 -25.90
C LEU A 502 -27.61 -1.30 -26.68
N ILE A 503 -26.29 -1.23 -26.58
CA ILE A 503 -25.46 -0.23 -27.27
C ILE A 503 -25.39 -0.48 -28.77
N ALA A 504 -25.05 -1.70 -29.21
CA ALA A 504 -24.83 -1.99 -30.63
C ALA A 504 -26.07 -1.72 -31.51
N PRO A 505 -27.31 -2.09 -31.10
CA PRO A 505 -28.50 -1.67 -31.85
C PRO A 505 -28.72 -0.16 -31.86
N ALA A 506 -28.34 0.57 -30.81
CA ALA A 506 -28.46 2.02 -30.75
C ALA A 506 -27.47 2.71 -31.71
N ILE A 507 -26.25 2.17 -31.85
CA ILE A 507 -25.27 2.60 -32.85
C ILE A 507 -25.82 2.41 -34.26
N ALA A 508 -26.32 1.21 -34.57
CA ALA A 508 -26.90 0.92 -35.88
C ALA A 508 -28.15 1.77 -36.19
N ALA A 509 -28.96 2.10 -35.18
CA ALA A 509 -30.13 2.95 -35.34
C ALA A 509 -29.81 4.41 -35.72
N GLU A 510 -28.56 4.84 -35.57
CA GLU A 510 -28.06 6.15 -35.99
C GLU A 510 -27.30 6.08 -37.34
N ASP A 511 -27.62 5.08 -38.17
CA ASP A 511 -27.08 4.84 -39.51
C ASP A 511 -25.55 4.62 -39.53
N VAL A 512 -24.97 4.16 -38.42
CA VAL A 512 -23.56 3.75 -38.35
C VAL A 512 -23.43 2.29 -38.78
N ILE A 513 -22.62 2.03 -39.80
CA ILE A 513 -22.43 0.69 -40.38
C ILE A 513 -21.32 -0.04 -39.61
N THR A 514 -21.69 -1.04 -38.79
CA THR A 514 -20.73 -1.81 -37.98
C THR A 514 -20.29 -3.13 -38.62
N THR A 515 -20.94 -3.54 -39.71
CA THR A 515 -20.72 -4.84 -40.37
C THR A 515 -19.72 -4.76 -41.53
N GLY A 516 -18.68 -3.93 -41.38
CA GLY A 516 -17.74 -3.60 -42.46
C GLY A 516 -16.94 -4.78 -43.03
N CYS A 517 -16.84 -5.89 -42.31
CA CYS A 517 -16.19 -7.11 -42.81
C CYS A 517 -17.08 -7.94 -43.76
N ASP A 518 -18.41 -7.71 -43.79
CA ASP A 518 -19.34 -8.44 -44.65
C ASP A 518 -19.56 -7.69 -45.98
N THR A 519 -18.79 -8.08 -47.00
CA THR A 519 -18.83 -7.45 -48.33
C THR A 519 -20.22 -7.52 -48.98
N ARG A 520 -20.99 -8.58 -48.72
CA ARG A 520 -22.35 -8.73 -49.27
C ARG A 520 -23.31 -7.76 -48.62
N GLU A 521 -23.24 -7.61 -47.30
CA GLU A 521 -24.07 -6.64 -46.59
C GLU A 521 -23.75 -5.21 -47.06
N LEU A 522 -22.47 -4.88 -47.24
CA LEU A 522 -22.05 -3.60 -47.81
C LEU A 522 -22.63 -3.37 -49.21
N GLU A 523 -22.62 -4.36 -50.11
CA GLU A 523 -23.25 -4.24 -51.43
C GLU A 523 -24.76 -3.98 -51.36
N VAL A 524 -25.46 -4.63 -50.41
CA VAL A 524 -26.89 -4.40 -50.18
C VAL A 524 -27.12 -2.96 -49.69
N VAL A 525 -26.29 -2.48 -48.75
CA VAL A 525 -26.37 -1.11 -48.24
C VAL A 525 -26.08 -0.09 -49.35
N LYS A 526 -25.04 -0.29 -50.17
CA LYS A 526 -24.74 0.57 -51.33
C LYS A 526 -25.92 0.66 -52.28
N ARG A 527 -26.51 -0.49 -52.64
CA ARG A 527 -27.67 -0.55 -53.56
C ARG A 527 -28.91 0.15 -52.99
N THR A 528 -29.15 0.00 -51.69
CA THR A 528 -30.36 0.51 -51.03
C THR A 528 -30.26 2.01 -50.73
N THR A 529 -29.08 2.47 -50.30
CA THR A 529 -28.82 3.87 -49.93
C THR A 529 -28.35 4.73 -51.10
N LYS A 530 -27.92 4.11 -52.21
CA LYS A 530 -27.24 4.77 -53.34
C LYS A 530 -25.97 5.52 -52.94
N ASN A 531 -25.36 5.15 -51.80
CA ASN A 531 -24.10 5.70 -51.34
C ASN A 531 -22.95 4.75 -51.71
N GLU A 532 -22.13 5.14 -52.68
CA GLU A 532 -20.95 4.37 -53.11
C GLU A 532 -19.77 4.48 -52.13
N GLN A 533 -19.73 5.55 -51.32
CA GLN A 533 -18.67 5.83 -50.35
C GLN A 533 -19.17 5.51 -48.93
N LEU A 534 -19.36 4.22 -48.64
CA LEU A 534 -19.71 3.77 -47.30
C LEU A 534 -18.52 3.91 -46.36
N ARG A 535 -18.75 4.55 -45.20
CA ARG A 535 -17.84 4.50 -44.06
C ARG A 535 -18.34 3.44 -43.09
N THR A 536 -17.44 2.57 -42.65
CA THR A 536 -17.73 1.48 -41.72
C THR A 536 -16.97 1.70 -40.43
N VAL A 537 -17.57 1.30 -39.31
CA VAL A 537 -16.98 1.44 -37.98
C VAL A 537 -16.73 0.07 -37.39
N GLN A 538 -15.47 -0.21 -37.04
CA GLN A 538 -15.12 -1.43 -36.32
C GLN A 538 -15.55 -1.32 -34.86
N LEU A 539 -16.36 -2.25 -34.37
CA LEU A 539 -16.61 -2.36 -32.93
C LEU A 539 -15.47 -3.12 -32.25
N LEU A 540 -14.96 -2.53 -31.17
CA LEU A 540 -13.87 -3.04 -30.35
C LEU A 540 -14.35 -3.25 -28.91
N GLY A 541 -14.12 -4.44 -28.38
CA GLY A 541 -14.57 -4.86 -27.06
C GLY A 541 -13.46 -5.29 -26.12
N THR A 542 -13.88 -5.78 -24.95
CA THR A 542 -12.99 -6.34 -23.92
C THR A 542 -13.35 -7.80 -23.68
N SER A 543 -12.62 -8.49 -22.80
CA SER A 543 -12.95 -9.87 -22.36
C SER A 543 -14.38 -10.00 -21.79
N LEU A 544 -15.00 -8.92 -21.32
CA LEU A 544 -16.40 -8.96 -20.86
C LEU A 544 -17.43 -9.19 -21.98
N TRP A 545 -16.97 -9.24 -23.24
CA TRP A 545 -17.78 -9.60 -24.40
C TRP A 545 -17.85 -11.11 -24.65
N ASP A 546 -16.98 -11.92 -24.04
CA ASP A 546 -17.02 -13.39 -24.19
C ASP A 546 -18.23 -13.99 -23.48
N SER A 547 -19.38 -13.91 -24.13
CA SER A 547 -20.65 -14.36 -23.60
C SER A 547 -21.57 -14.85 -24.71
N PRO A 548 -22.21 -16.02 -24.55
CA PRO A 548 -23.18 -16.53 -25.52
C PRO A 548 -24.36 -15.58 -25.71
N ASP A 549 -24.68 -14.75 -24.71
CA ASP A 549 -25.75 -13.74 -24.76
C ASP A 549 -25.55 -12.72 -25.88
N LEU A 550 -24.30 -12.41 -26.23
CA LEU A 550 -23.98 -11.41 -27.25
C LEU A 550 -24.24 -11.94 -28.68
N VAL A 551 -24.17 -13.25 -28.83
CA VAL A 551 -24.27 -13.95 -30.12
C VAL A 551 -25.52 -14.79 -30.28
N ASP A 552 -26.41 -14.82 -29.27
CA ASP A 552 -27.72 -15.45 -29.36
C ASP A 552 -28.57 -14.82 -30.46
N GLU A 553 -28.74 -15.54 -31.57
CA GLU A 553 -29.53 -15.11 -32.72
C GLU A 553 -31.00 -14.82 -32.36
N ARG A 554 -31.55 -15.48 -31.33
CA ARG A 554 -32.95 -15.28 -30.90
C ARG A 554 -33.17 -13.89 -30.33
N SER A 555 -32.12 -13.27 -29.79
CA SER A 555 -32.17 -11.90 -29.28
C SER A 555 -32.25 -10.86 -30.40
N GLY A 556 -31.91 -11.24 -31.64
CA GLY A 556 -31.77 -10.33 -32.78
C GLY A 556 -30.55 -9.42 -32.71
N VAL A 557 -29.80 -9.42 -31.60
CA VAL A 557 -28.64 -8.54 -31.36
C VAL A 557 -27.42 -8.96 -32.19
N ALA A 558 -27.23 -10.27 -32.40
CA ALA A 558 -26.05 -10.83 -33.04
C ALA A 558 -25.67 -10.14 -34.37
N ARG A 559 -26.65 -9.64 -35.13
CA ARG A 559 -26.43 -8.90 -36.38
C ARG A 559 -25.70 -7.56 -36.20
N TYR A 560 -25.91 -6.87 -35.07
CA TYR A 560 -25.35 -5.54 -34.82
C TYR A 560 -23.92 -5.57 -34.28
N VAL A 561 -23.52 -6.72 -33.75
CA VAL A 561 -22.17 -7.00 -33.23
C VAL A 561 -21.36 -7.89 -34.17
N GLN A 562 -21.90 -8.24 -35.34
CA GLN A 562 -21.16 -8.92 -36.40
C GLN A 562 -19.88 -8.12 -36.74
N CYS A 563 -18.80 -8.83 -37.07
CA CYS A 563 -17.47 -8.28 -37.34
C CYS A 563 -16.73 -7.70 -36.11
N SER A 564 -17.36 -7.61 -34.93
CA SER A 564 -16.70 -7.04 -33.76
C SER A 564 -15.48 -7.84 -33.33
N ILE A 565 -14.45 -7.15 -32.84
CA ILE A 565 -13.18 -7.75 -32.41
C ILE A 565 -12.93 -7.40 -30.95
N PHE A 566 -12.48 -8.38 -30.18
CA PHE A 566 -12.07 -8.21 -28.78
C PHE A 566 -11.02 -9.25 -28.42
N VAL A 567 -10.45 -9.12 -27.23
CA VAL A 567 -9.49 -10.10 -26.69
C VAL A 567 -10.04 -10.70 -25.41
N ASP A 568 -9.77 -11.98 -25.23
CA ASP A 568 -9.88 -12.65 -23.94
C ASP A 568 -8.55 -13.28 -23.56
N VAL A 569 -8.47 -13.69 -22.31
CA VAL A 569 -7.36 -14.31 -21.62
C VAL A 569 -7.68 -15.77 -21.32
N PHE A 570 -8.93 -16.20 -21.51
CA PHE A 570 -9.30 -17.61 -21.66
C PHE A 570 -10.46 -17.76 -22.65
N PHE A 571 -10.41 -18.75 -23.54
CA PHE A 571 -11.52 -19.08 -24.43
C PHE A 571 -11.79 -20.59 -24.43
N ALA A 572 -12.92 -21.00 -23.87
CA ALA A 572 -13.25 -22.42 -23.66
C ALA A 572 -13.38 -23.22 -24.97
N ASN A 573 -13.72 -22.56 -26.09
CA ASN A 573 -13.86 -23.21 -27.39
C ASN A 573 -12.58 -23.11 -28.25
N SER A 574 -11.45 -22.75 -27.65
CA SER A 574 -10.18 -22.65 -28.37
C SER A 574 -9.72 -24.02 -28.90
N GLU A 575 -9.07 -23.99 -30.06
CA GLU A 575 -8.42 -25.16 -30.66
C GLU A 575 -6.98 -25.37 -30.17
N ARG A 576 -6.47 -24.50 -29.30
CA ARG A 576 -5.13 -24.64 -28.71
C ARG A 576 -5.02 -25.94 -27.90
N PRO A 577 -3.98 -26.78 -28.12
CA PRO A 577 -3.90 -28.10 -27.49
C PRO A 577 -3.98 -28.10 -25.95
N ALA A 578 -3.27 -27.16 -25.30
CA ALA A 578 -3.27 -27.04 -23.84
C ALA A 578 -4.65 -26.63 -23.29
N THR A 579 -5.34 -25.70 -23.97
CA THR A 579 -6.69 -25.26 -23.63
C THR A 579 -7.70 -26.38 -23.80
N LYS A 580 -7.70 -27.11 -24.93
CA LYS A 580 -8.61 -28.26 -25.14
C LYS A 580 -8.43 -29.32 -24.05
N LYS A 581 -7.18 -29.67 -23.74
CA LYS A 581 -6.87 -30.63 -22.68
C LYS A 581 -7.46 -30.20 -21.34
N PHE A 582 -7.27 -28.94 -20.95
CA PHE A 582 -7.84 -28.42 -19.71
C PHE A 582 -9.36 -28.44 -19.72
N VAL A 583 -10.00 -27.98 -20.80
CA VAL A 583 -11.47 -27.95 -20.94
C VAL A 583 -12.05 -29.35 -20.83
N ASP A 584 -11.44 -30.35 -21.49
CA ASP A 584 -11.87 -31.74 -21.45
C ASP A 584 -11.72 -32.33 -20.03
N GLU A 585 -10.56 -32.12 -19.39
CA GLU A 585 -10.28 -32.61 -18.04
C GLU A 585 -11.21 -31.97 -17.00
N PHE A 586 -11.40 -30.66 -17.07
CA PHE A 586 -12.29 -29.91 -16.19
C PHE A 586 -13.74 -30.34 -16.38
N SER A 587 -14.22 -30.39 -17.63
CA SER A 587 -15.61 -30.76 -17.93
C SER A 587 -15.92 -32.21 -17.53
N THR A 588 -14.94 -33.10 -17.67
CA THR A 588 -15.05 -34.49 -17.21
C THR A 588 -15.17 -34.56 -15.68
N THR A 589 -14.35 -33.79 -14.97
CA THR A 589 -14.26 -33.79 -13.51
C THR A 589 -15.48 -33.13 -12.86
N TYR A 590 -15.86 -31.93 -13.32
CA TYR A 590 -16.86 -31.08 -12.68
C TYR A 590 -18.22 -31.06 -13.38
N ARG A 591 -18.36 -31.76 -14.53
CA ARG A 591 -19.61 -31.86 -15.30
C ARG A 591 -20.21 -30.52 -15.73
N ARG A 592 -19.35 -29.52 -15.96
CA ARG A 592 -19.68 -28.19 -16.50
C ARG A 592 -18.46 -27.62 -17.23
N PRO A 593 -18.63 -26.68 -18.17
CA PRO A 593 -17.49 -25.99 -18.76
C PRO A 593 -16.72 -25.16 -17.70
N PRO A 594 -15.40 -25.02 -17.85
CA PRO A 594 -14.60 -24.10 -17.03
C PRO A 594 -14.89 -22.65 -17.36
N GLY A 595 -14.63 -21.77 -16.40
CA GLY A 595 -14.53 -20.33 -16.62
C GLY A 595 -13.08 -19.84 -16.57
N PHE A 596 -12.95 -18.53 -16.72
CA PHE A 596 -11.67 -17.82 -16.72
C PHE A 596 -10.87 -18.03 -15.41
N LEU A 597 -11.51 -17.92 -14.24
CA LEU A 597 -10.80 -18.04 -12.95
C LEU A 597 -10.22 -19.44 -12.75
N GLU A 598 -10.92 -20.48 -13.20
CA GLU A 598 -10.42 -21.86 -13.11
C GLU A 598 -9.20 -22.07 -14.01
N ALA A 599 -9.23 -21.53 -15.24
CA ALA A 599 -8.09 -21.62 -16.16
C ALA A 599 -6.84 -20.91 -15.63
N HIS A 600 -7.00 -19.73 -15.05
CA HIS A 600 -5.90 -18.96 -14.47
C HIS A 600 -5.29 -19.63 -13.24
N ALA A 601 -6.14 -20.08 -12.32
CA ALA A 601 -5.67 -20.74 -11.12
C ALA A 601 -5.01 -22.10 -11.45
N TYR A 602 -5.52 -22.81 -12.47
CA TYR A 602 -4.89 -24.00 -13.05
C TYR A 602 -3.48 -23.69 -13.59
N ASP A 603 -3.32 -22.61 -14.35
CA ASP A 603 -2.02 -22.24 -14.93
C ASP A 603 -1.01 -21.82 -13.88
N ALA A 604 -1.41 -20.97 -12.94
CA ALA A 604 -0.53 -20.51 -11.87
C ALA A 604 -0.04 -21.69 -11.00
N ALA A 605 -0.93 -22.60 -10.64
CA ALA A 605 -0.59 -23.81 -9.90
C ALA A 605 0.26 -24.78 -10.72
N GLY A 606 -0.05 -24.95 -12.02
CA GLY A 606 0.69 -25.80 -12.94
C GLY A 606 2.12 -25.31 -13.18
N LEU A 607 2.31 -24.01 -13.39
CA LEU A 607 3.62 -23.38 -13.52
C LEU A 607 4.45 -23.59 -12.25
N LEU A 608 3.86 -23.33 -11.08
CA LEU A 608 4.54 -23.51 -9.79
C LEU A 608 4.93 -24.98 -9.59
N LYS A 609 4.01 -25.91 -9.83
CA LYS A 609 4.27 -27.35 -9.76
C LYS A 609 5.41 -27.76 -10.68
N ARG A 610 5.39 -27.32 -11.95
CA ARG A 610 6.44 -27.62 -12.93
C ARG A 610 7.81 -27.20 -12.41
N ILE A 611 7.92 -25.96 -11.91
CA ILE A 611 9.19 -25.44 -11.38
C ILE A 611 9.65 -26.27 -10.16
N LEU A 612 8.75 -26.58 -9.23
CA LEU A 612 9.09 -27.37 -8.04
C LEU A 612 9.53 -28.80 -8.39
N GLU A 613 8.93 -29.43 -9.39
CA GLU A 613 9.25 -30.81 -9.77
C GLU A 613 10.51 -30.92 -10.64
N GLU A 614 10.70 -29.98 -11.57
CA GLU A 614 11.80 -29.99 -12.54
C GLU A 614 13.08 -29.33 -11.99
N ARG A 615 12.97 -28.15 -11.36
CA ARG A 615 14.13 -27.38 -10.88
C ARG A 615 14.46 -27.65 -9.42
N ARG A 616 13.48 -28.07 -8.62
CA ARG A 616 13.64 -28.45 -7.20
C ARG A 616 14.41 -27.40 -6.38
N PRO A 617 13.97 -26.13 -6.35
CA PRO A 617 14.63 -25.09 -5.58
C PRO A 617 14.71 -25.48 -4.09
N GLN A 618 15.87 -25.27 -3.47
CA GLN A 618 16.13 -25.55 -2.05
C GLN A 618 16.03 -24.31 -1.18
N SER A 619 15.71 -23.16 -1.77
CA SER A 619 15.46 -21.90 -1.06
C SER A 619 14.33 -21.10 -1.71
N ARG A 620 13.74 -20.19 -0.94
CA ARG A 620 12.76 -19.20 -1.44
C ARG A 620 13.36 -18.30 -2.53
N ASP A 621 14.64 -17.97 -2.41
CA ASP A 621 15.37 -17.19 -3.41
C ASP A 621 15.58 -17.92 -4.71
N GLU A 622 15.93 -19.21 -4.65
CA GLU A 622 16.03 -20.06 -5.84
C GLU A 622 14.67 -20.18 -6.53
N LEU A 623 13.57 -20.33 -5.79
CA LEU A 623 12.23 -20.37 -6.37
C LEU A 623 11.85 -19.02 -7.01
N ARG A 624 12.09 -17.90 -6.33
CA ARG A 624 11.89 -16.55 -6.89
C ARG A 624 12.65 -16.37 -8.20
N ALA A 625 13.93 -16.74 -8.21
CA ALA A 625 14.78 -16.64 -9.40
C ALA A 625 14.29 -17.57 -10.52
N ALA A 626 13.78 -18.76 -10.18
CA ALA A 626 13.21 -19.70 -11.13
C ALA A 626 11.88 -19.22 -11.72
N LEU A 627 11.03 -18.53 -10.95
CA LEU A 627 9.80 -17.90 -11.44
C LEU A 627 10.12 -16.75 -12.40
N ALA A 628 11.06 -15.88 -12.02
CA ALA A 628 11.51 -14.77 -12.87
C ALA A 628 12.21 -15.24 -14.16
N ASN A 629 12.82 -16.43 -14.14
CA ASN A 629 13.54 -17.00 -15.28
C ASN A 629 13.05 -18.41 -15.60
N ALA A 630 11.73 -18.57 -15.78
CA ALA A 630 11.10 -19.86 -16.09
C ALA A 630 11.65 -20.50 -17.38
N GLY A 631 12.27 -19.71 -18.25
CA GLY A 631 12.94 -20.16 -19.47
C GLY A 631 11.91 -20.38 -20.57
N LYS A 632 11.36 -21.60 -20.66
CA LYS A 632 10.27 -21.90 -21.61
C LYS A 632 8.93 -21.42 -21.02
N PRO A 633 8.04 -20.81 -21.85
CA PRO A 633 6.68 -20.52 -21.43
C PRO A 633 5.99 -21.75 -20.85
N PHE A 634 5.07 -21.53 -19.91
CA PHE A 634 4.19 -22.59 -19.45
C PHE A 634 2.98 -22.64 -20.38
N GLU A 635 2.87 -23.71 -21.17
CA GLU A 635 1.75 -23.96 -22.07
C GLU A 635 0.51 -24.33 -21.25
N GLY A 636 -0.29 -23.32 -20.92
CA GLY A 636 -1.42 -23.40 -20.00
C GLY A 636 -2.79 -23.33 -20.67
N ALA A 637 -3.83 -23.51 -19.87
CA ALA A 637 -5.23 -23.36 -20.23
C ALA A 637 -5.56 -21.95 -20.76
N ALA A 638 -5.02 -20.92 -20.10
CA ALA A 638 -5.17 -19.50 -20.44
C ALA A 638 -4.06 -19.01 -21.40
N GLY A 639 -3.40 -19.95 -22.10
CA GLY A 639 -2.31 -19.69 -23.02
C GLY A 639 -0.93 -19.69 -22.37
N ASP A 640 0.08 -19.47 -23.20
CA ASP A 640 1.48 -19.49 -22.79
C ASP A 640 1.75 -18.44 -21.73
N THR A 641 2.16 -18.87 -20.54
CA THR A 641 2.42 -18.00 -19.40
C THR A 641 3.93 -17.87 -19.16
N VAL A 642 4.42 -16.64 -19.14
CA VAL A 642 5.77 -16.28 -18.68
C VAL A 642 5.71 -15.02 -17.82
N PHE A 643 6.51 -14.92 -16.77
CA PHE A 643 6.61 -13.67 -16.02
C PHE A 643 7.58 -12.71 -16.71
N GLY A 644 7.12 -11.49 -16.97
CA GLY A 644 7.96 -10.41 -17.47
C GLY A 644 9.02 -9.97 -16.45
N LYS A 645 9.88 -9.03 -16.85
CA LYS A 645 10.87 -8.41 -15.93
C LYS A 645 10.20 -7.65 -14.77
N ASP A 646 8.98 -7.19 -15.00
CA ASP A 646 8.07 -6.57 -14.04
C ASP A 646 7.34 -7.59 -13.15
N ARG A 647 7.56 -8.90 -13.34
CA ARG A 647 6.90 -10.01 -12.61
C ARG A 647 5.40 -10.09 -12.84
N GLU A 648 4.90 -9.39 -13.85
CA GLU A 648 3.55 -9.54 -14.37
C GLU A 648 3.50 -10.74 -15.32
N ALA A 649 2.46 -11.56 -15.23
CA ALA A 649 2.27 -12.63 -16.19
C ALA A 649 1.96 -12.06 -17.57
N GLN A 650 2.82 -12.40 -18.52
CA GLN A 650 2.60 -12.19 -19.95
C GLN A 650 1.91 -13.46 -20.48
N LYS A 651 0.70 -13.27 -20.99
CA LYS A 651 -0.12 -14.33 -21.58
C LYS A 651 -0.51 -13.93 -23.00
N ALA A 652 -0.50 -14.91 -23.91
CA ALA A 652 -0.97 -14.69 -25.27
C ALA A 652 -2.50 -14.60 -25.29
N PHE A 653 -3.05 -13.44 -25.64
CA PHE A 653 -4.49 -13.24 -25.77
C PHE A 653 -5.13 -14.22 -26.77
N PHE A 654 -6.35 -14.62 -26.48
CA PHE A 654 -7.27 -15.19 -27.43
C PHE A 654 -7.90 -14.03 -28.20
N TRP A 655 -7.58 -13.93 -29.49
CA TRP A 655 -8.14 -12.93 -30.36
C TRP A 655 -9.47 -13.42 -30.89
N LEU A 656 -10.53 -12.74 -30.52
CA LEU A 656 -11.90 -13.18 -30.75
C LEU A 656 -12.61 -12.21 -31.66
N TRP A 657 -13.40 -12.76 -32.58
CA TRP A 657 -14.30 -11.98 -33.41
C TRP A 657 -15.68 -12.61 -33.47
N ILE A 658 -16.69 -11.79 -33.71
CA ILE A 658 -18.07 -12.24 -33.82
C ILE A 658 -18.42 -12.47 -35.28
N ASN A 659 -18.81 -13.70 -35.60
CA ASN A 659 -19.20 -14.11 -36.93
C ASN A 659 -20.41 -15.04 -36.91
N ARG A 660 -21.51 -14.61 -37.55
CA ARG A 660 -22.75 -15.38 -37.76
C ARG A 660 -23.25 -16.05 -36.48
N GLY A 661 -23.47 -15.25 -35.44
CA GLY A 661 -24.01 -15.75 -34.17
C GLY A 661 -23.05 -16.64 -33.39
N SER A 662 -21.74 -16.56 -33.66
CA SER A 662 -20.71 -17.28 -32.90
C SER A 662 -19.52 -16.38 -32.57
N ILE A 663 -18.87 -16.66 -31.45
CA ILE A 663 -17.57 -16.10 -31.08
C ILE A 663 -16.51 -17.07 -31.59
N VAL A 664 -15.55 -16.58 -32.36
CA VAL A 664 -14.56 -17.41 -33.05
C VAL A 664 -13.17 -16.86 -32.76
N GLU A 665 -12.21 -17.76 -32.49
CA GLU A 665 -10.80 -17.39 -32.36
C GLU A 665 -10.17 -17.15 -33.75
N PHE A 666 -9.28 -16.15 -33.86
CA PHE A 666 -8.50 -15.89 -35.07
C PHE A 666 -7.04 -15.55 -34.75
N ASP A 667 -6.17 -15.66 -35.75
CA ASP A 667 -4.76 -15.29 -35.63
C ASP A 667 -4.60 -13.77 -35.92
N PRO A 668 -4.18 -12.96 -34.93
CA PRO A 668 -4.00 -11.51 -35.12
C PRO A 668 -2.83 -11.16 -36.05
N GLU A 669 -1.90 -12.08 -36.30
CA GLU A 669 -0.80 -11.83 -37.21
C GLU A 669 -1.19 -12.05 -38.67
N GLY A 670 -2.22 -12.86 -38.92
CA GLY A 670 -2.82 -13.10 -40.21
C GLY A 670 -3.63 -11.92 -40.76
N PRO A 671 -4.26 -12.08 -41.94
CA PRO A 671 -5.18 -11.09 -42.47
C PRO A 671 -6.41 -10.94 -41.55
N PRO A 672 -6.99 -9.72 -41.44
CA PRO A 672 -8.19 -9.51 -40.65
C PRO A 672 -9.31 -10.49 -41.04
N PRO A 673 -10.06 -11.03 -40.07
CA PRO A 673 -11.04 -12.05 -40.34
C PRO A 673 -12.21 -11.51 -41.17
N VAL A 674 -12.67 -12.30 -42.15
CA VAL A 674 -13.83 -12.00 -42.99
C VAL A 674 -14.81 -13.17 -42.98
N PRO A 675 -16.14 -12.93 -43.06
CA PRO A 675 -17.12 -14.01 -43.07
C PRO A 675 -16.88 -14.94 -44.26
N PRO A 676 -16.94 -16.28 -44.07
CA PRO A 676 -16.74 -17.21 -45.17
C PRO A 676 -17.83 -17.05 -46.23
N ALA A 677 -17.46 -17.14 -47.52
CA ALA A 677 -18.43 -17.07 -48.62
C ALA A 677 -19.55 -18.09 -48.39
N ALA A 678 -20.82 -17.65 -48.43
CA ALA A 678 -21.94 -18.54 -48.26
C ALA A 678 -21.93 -19.62 -49.36
N PRO A 679 -22.23 -20.89 -49.07
CA PRO A 679 -22.37 -21.90 -50.11
C PRO A 679 -23.45 -21.44 -51.09
N VAL A 680 -23.10 -21.44 -52.39
CA VAL A 680 -24.05 -21.16 -53.47
C VAL A 680 -25.15 -22.21 -53.36
N ALA A 681 -26.37 -21.79 -53.01
CA ALA A 681 -27.51 -22.68 -53.04
C ALA A 681 -27.63 -23.22 -54.48
N ASP A 682 -27.41 -24.51 -54.64
CA ASP A 682 -27.47 -25.19 -55.92
C ASP A 682 -28.90 -25.07 -56.48
N ALA A 683 -29.09 -24.13 -57.40
CA ALA A 683 -30.37 -23.81 -58.02
C ALA A 683 -30.84 -24.88 -59.02
N THR A 684 -30.44 -26.15 -58.85
CA THR A 684 -30.76 -27.25 -59.76
C THR A 684 -31.66 -28.34 -59.18
N ARG A 685 -32.22 -28.18 -57.97
CA ARG A 685 -33.28 -29.08 -57.47
C ARG A 685 -34.55 -28.34 -57.05
N GLY A 686 -35.28 -27.88 -58.07
CA GLY A 686 -36.61 -27.30 -57.94
C GLY A 686 -37.49 -27.60 -59.15
N GLY A 687 -37.35 -28.78 -59.74
CA GLY A 687 -38.34 -29.29 -60.71
C GLY A 687 -39.66 -29.52 -59.98
N ARG A 688 -40.61 -28.60 -60.20
CA ARG A 688 -42.01 -28.77 -59.81
C ARG A 688 -42.56 -30.05 -60.43
N SER A 689 -42.92 -31.02 -59.59
CA SER A 689 -43.89 -32.05 -59.94
C SER A 689 -45.20 -31.76 -59.18
N ARG A 690 -46.16 -31.23 -59.97
CA ARG A 690 -47.61 -31.12 -59.77
C ARG A 690 -48.15 -30.35 -58.58
#